data_AF-A0ABD1J4T0-F1
#
_entry.id   AF-A0ABD1J4T0-F1
#
_cell.length_a   1.000
_cell.length_b   1.000
_cell.length_c   1.000
_cell.angle_alpha   90.00
_cell.angle_beta   90.00
_cell.angle_gamma   90.00
#
_symmetry.space_group_name_H-M   'P 1'
#
loop_
_entity.id
_entity.type
_entity.pdbx_description
1 polymer ?
#
loop_
_entity_poly.entity_id
_entity_poly.type
_entity_poly.pdbx_seq_one_letter_code
_entity_poly.pdbx_strand_id
1 'polypeptide(L)'
;MKKDQIRVSKKTVDPEKPQLGLIDRWYHTGCFVGRRQELAFKPEYSAAQLKGFANLRAEDKEELKKRLPAVKSEGKRKGDEPDGEGAPKKMKKEEEEEKKLETQLKEQSQLIWGIKDKLKKHCSTNDMKELLIANGQDVPSGESNIVDSLADCMAFGALKECETCQGQLVFKSDAYYCTGDISAWTKCVFKTRTPNRKDWITPKEFHEVSFLKKFKFKRQDRVYPKEAPPPPTAPASSASAPSASATLSKALPESPPADKPLTGLKLLTVGKLSRNKDELKAAVEQLGGKITGTASKAKLCISTRKEVDKMSKRMEEAKEAGVRVVSEDFLTDIQSSGRALQELLSLHAISPWGAEVKVEPQAPSAASKSSGAPTAKSSGRVKEEEGGSKSKTMKLTVKGGAAVDPDSGLENCAHVLDQNGKIYSATLGLVDIVRGTNSYYKLQLLEDDVQKRYWVFRSWGRVGTTIGGNKLDKFYDRNSAMDNFRSVYEEKTGNSWTSANFTKYPNKFYPLEIDYGQDEEAVKKLTASAGTKSQLAKPVQELIRMIFDVESMKKAMVEFEIDLQKMPLGKLSKRQIQNAYALLSEVQQAVSDSASESTILDLSNRFYTLIPHDFGMKKPPLLSNLDYIQAKVQMLDNLLDIEVAYSLLRGGAEDNRKDPIDINYEKLRTQIQVVEKSSHEAQVIQQYVKNTHAATHNTYTLEVEEIFKVVREGEHQRFRPFEELHNRQLLWHGSRATNYAGILSQGLRIAPPEAPVTGYMFGKGVYFADMVSKSANYCHTSQADPVGLILLADVALGSMHELKKASHITKLPKGKHSVKGLGRTAPDPSATVKLDGVDVPLGKGTTTNIDDTSLLYNEYIVYDVAQVNLKYLLKIRFNYQTSLW
;
A
#
# COMPACT_ATOMS: atom_id res chain seq x y z
N MET A 1 -6.47 30.78 -48.04
CA MET A 1 -5.07 30.30 -48.07
C MET A 1 -4.57 30.43 -49.51
N LYS A 2 -3.40 31.03 -49.75
CA LYS A 2 -2.83 31.19 -51.10
C LYS A 2 -2.43 29.80 -51.65
N LYS A 3 -2.97 29.41 -52.81
CA LYS A 3 -2.51 28.24 -53.58
C LYS A 3 -1.07 28.53 -54.04
N ASP A 4 -0.21 27.51 -54.05
CA ASP A 4 1.19 27.52 -54.57
C ASP A 4 2.35 27.84 -53.60
N GLN A 5 2.26 27.50 -52.31
CA GLN A 5 3.42 27.54 -51.39
C GLN A 5 3.77 26.18 -50.78
N ILE A 6 5.06 25.81 -50.81
CA ILE A 6 5.60 24.57 -50.22
C ILE A 6 5.43 24.61 -48.69
N ARG A 7 5.00 23.49 -48.12
CA ARG A 7 4.86 23.32 -46.66
C ARG A 7 5.44 21.99 -46.22
N VAL A 8 5.94 21.95 -44.99
CA VAL A 8 6.47 20.74 -44.35
C VAL A 8 5.53 20.38 -43.20
N SER A 9 4.98 19.17 -43.17
CA SER A 9 4.19 18.71 -42.03
C SER A 9 5.03 17.94 -41.02
N LYS A 10 4.70 18.10 -39.75
CA LYS A 10 5.07 17.13 -38.71
C LYS A 10 3.81 16.40 -38.28
N LYS A 11 3.87 15.08 -38.29
CA LYS A 11 2.81 14.24 -37.73
C LYS A 11 2.91 14.24 -36.22
N THR A 12 1.87 14.72 -35.57
CA THR A 12 1.77 14.76 -34.11
C THR A 12 0.38 14.32 -33.70
N VAL A 13 0.25 13.63 -32.57
CA VAL A 13 -1.07 13.37 -31.98
C VAL A 13 -1.60 14.71 -31.45
N ASP A 14 -2.86 15.03 -31.75
CA ASP A 14 -3.48 16.22 -31.21
C ASP A 14 -3.72 16.04 -29.71
N PRO A 15 -3.13 16.88 -28.83
CA PRO A 15 -3.27 16.72 -27.39
C PRO A 15 -4.73 16.85 -26.91
N GLU A 16 -5.59 17.55 -27.65
CA GLU A 16 -7.00 17.76 -27.28
C GLU A 16 -7.94 16.71 -27.89
N LYS A 17 -7.50 15.94 -28.89
CA LYS A 17 -8.29 14.89 -29.57
C LYS A 17 -7.43 13.66 -29.92
N PRO A 18 -6.90 12.94 -28.93
CA PRO A 18 -6.01 11.80 -29.16
C PRO A 18 -6.68 10.64 -29.92
N GLN A 19 -8.02 10.54 -29.91
CA GLN A 19 -8.76 9.53 -30.67
C GLN A 19 -8.64 9.67 -32.20
N LEU A 20 -8.14 10.79 -32.74
CA LEU A 20 -7.97 11.00 -34.19
C LEU A 20 -6.64 10.48 -34.74
N GLY A 21 -5.74 9.97 -33.89
CA GLY A 21 -4.42 9.49 -34.30
C GLY A 21 -3.45 10.61 -34.71
N LEU A 22 -2.48 10.29 -35.57
CA LEU A 22 -1.44 11.23 -36.02
C LEU A 22 -2.01 12.21 -37.05
N ILE A 23 -2.07 13.50 -36.72
CA ILE A 23 -2.51 14.56 -37.63
C ILE A 23 -1.32 15.33 -38.22
N ASP A 24 -1.43 15.71 -39.49
CA ASP A 24 -0.43 16.51 -40.19
C ASP A 24 -0.54 17.99 -39.82
N ARG A 25 0.42 18.51 -39.06
CA ARG A 25 0.54 19.95 -38.77
C ARG A 25 1.49 20.60 -39.77
N TRP A 26 0.94 21.38 -40.70
CA TRP A 26 1.67 21.99 -41.81
C TRP A 26 2.33 23.32 -41.43
N TYR A 27 3.64 23.42 -41.65
CA TYR A 27 4.45 24.62 -41.42
C TYR A 27 4.92 25.21 -42.74
N HIS A 28 5.03 26.54 -42.81
CA HIS A 28 5.82 27.18 -43.87
C HIS A 28 7.29 26.77 -43.73
N THR A 29 8.00 26.60 -44.84
CA THR A 29 9.40 26.13 -44.87
C THR A 29 10.32 26.94 -43.96
N GLY A 30 10.19 28.28 -43.94
CA GLY A 30 10.95 29.15 -43.03
C GLY A 30 10.61 28.95 -41.55
N CYS A 31 9.32 28.81 -41.20
CA CYS A 31 8.89 28.57 -39.82
C CYS A 31 9.35 27.19 -39.31
N PHE A 32 9.36 26.19 -40.19
CA PHE A 32 9.85 24.85 -39.89
C PHE A 32 11.35 24.87 -39.55
N VAL A 33 12.16 25.55 -40.38
CA VAL A 33 13.61 25.68 -40.18
C VAL A 33 13.92 26.42 -38.88
N GLY A 34 13.21 27.52 -38.59
CA GLY A 34 13.37 28.30 -37.37
C GLY A 34 13.03 27.53 -36.08
N ARG A 35 12.17 26.50 -36.17
CA ARG A 35 11.74 25.66 -35.04
C ARG A 35 12.25 24.23 -35.11
N ARG A 36 13.28 23.96 -35.91
CA ARG A 36 13.79 22.59 -36.16
C ARG A 36 14.15 21.82 -34.88
N GLN A 37 14.72 22.49 -33.88
CA GLN A 37 15.06 21.88 -32.58
C GLN A 37 13.81 21.49 -31.78
N GLU A 38 12.81 22.39 -31.67
CA GLU A 38 11.52 22.12 -31.02
C GLU A 38 10.72 21.03 -31.75
N LEU A 39 10.85 20.98 -33.08
CA LEU A 39 10.22 19.97 -33.93
C LEU A 39 11.02 18.66 -33.95
N ALA A 40 12.10 18.52 -33.17
CA ALA A 40 12.97 17.35 -33.08
C ALA A 40 13.61 16.94 -34.43
N PHE A 41 13.75 17.89 -35.36
CA PHE A 41 14.45 17.71 -36.63
C PHE A 41 15.91 18.16 -36.46
N LYS A 42 16.77 17.20 -36.08
CA LYS A 42 18.19 17.44 -35.77
C LYS A 42 18.98 17.93 -37.00
N PRO A 43 20.12 18.64 -36.81
CA PRO A 43 20.95 19.16 -37.90
C PRO A 43 21.51 18.08 -38.85
N GLU A 44 21.59 16.84 -38.38
CA GLU A 44 22.05 15.67 -39.15
C GLU A 44 21.04 15.26 -40.25
N TYR A 45 19.78 15.71 -40.15
CA TYR A 45 18.75 15.42 -41.14
C TYR A 45 18.70 16.50 -42.23
N SER A 46 18.65 16.09 -43.49
CA SER A 46 18.62 16.96 -44.66
C SER A 46 17.24 17.00 -45.33
N ALA A 47 17.01 18.00 -46.19
CA ALA A 47 15.77 18.09 -46.98
C ALA A 47 15.44 16.80 -47.75
N ALA A 48 16.45 16.05 -48.20
CA ALA A 48 16.29 14.84 -49.00
C ALA A 48 15.65 13.66 -48.22
N GLN A 49 15.68 13.70 -46.89
CA GLN A 49 15.11 12.66 -46.03
C GLN A 49 13.64 12.91 -45.67
N LEU A 50 13.05 14.02 -46.12
CA LEU A 50 11.64 14.32 -45.90
C LEU A 50 10.75 13.45 -46.80
N LYS A 51 9.77 12.75 -46.20
CA LYS A 51 8.83 11.91 -46.93
C LYS A 51 7.98 12.77 -47.89
N GLY A 52 8.00 12.43 -49.18
CA GLY A 52 7.34 13.20 -50.24
C GLY A 52 8.25 14.20 -50.98
N PHE A 53 9.51 14.37 -50.56
CA PHE A 53 10.48 15.25 -51.22
C PHE A 53 10.71 14.91 -52.70
N ALA A 54 10.72 13.61 -53.04
CA ALA A 54 10.87 13.13 -54.41
C ALA A 54 9.75 13.59 -55.36
N ASN A 55 8.55 13.90 -54.83
CA ASN A 55 7.37 14.27 -55.61
C ASN A 55 7.21 15.79 -55.80
N LEU A 56 8.12 16.60 -55.27
CA LEU A 56 8.13 18.06 -55.43
C LEU A 56 8.70 18.48 -56.81
N ARG A 57 8.31 19.68 -57.29
CA ARG A 57 8.90 20.28 -58.50
C ARG A 57 10.39 20.58 -58.29
N ALA A 58 11.16 20.67 -59.38
CA ALA A 58 12.61 20.87 -59.30
C ALA A 58 12.98 22.17 -58.55
N GLU A 59 12.26 23.26 -58.82
CA GLU A 59 12.42 24.56 -58.15
C GLU A 59 12.16 24.46 -56.63
N ASP A 60 11.08 23.74 -56.26
CA ASP A 60 10.69 23.53 -54.87
C ASP A 60 11.71 22.67 -54.09
N LYS A 61 12.32 21.68 -54.77
CA LYS A 61 13.38 20.83 -54.21
C LYS A 61 14.65 21.62 -53.91
N GLU A 62 15.05 22.50 -54.82
CA GLU A 62 16.23 23.35 -54.64
C GLU A 62 16.02 24.40 -53.53
N GLU A 63 14.83 25.00 -53.43
CA GLU A 63 14.52 25.91 -52.32
C GLU A 63 14.58 25.20 -50.96
N LEU A 64 14.06 23.97 -50.86
CA LEU A 64 14.09 23.21 -49.61
C LEU A 64 15.51 22.77 -49.23
N LYS A 65 16.33 22.34 -50.20
CA LYS A 65 17.76 22.00 -49.98
C LYS A 65 18.56 23.21 -49.52
N LYS A 66 18.30 24.40 -50.07
CA LYS A 66 18.96 25.65 -49.67
C LYS A 66 18.65 26.03 -48.21
N ARG A 67 17.41 25.79 -47.75
CA ARG A 67 16.98 26.11 -46.38
C ARG A 67 17.33 25.02 -45.35
N LEU A 68 17.57 23.78 -45.78
CA LEU A 68 17.98 22.64 -44.93
C LEU A 68 19.21 21.94 -45.55
N PRO A 69 20.41 22.56 -45.46
CA PRO A 69 21.63 22.05 -46.07
C PRO A 69 22.12 20.78 -45.35
N ALA A 70 22.75 19.87 -46.10
CA ALA A 70 23.38 18.68 -45.54
C ALA A 70 24.65 19.06 -44.76
N VAL A 71 24.81 18.54 -43.54
CA VAL A 71 26.02 18.74 -42.74
C VAL A 71 27.14 17.85 -43.29
N LYS A 72 28.21 18.46 -43.80
CA LYS A 72 29.46 17.77 -44.18
C LYS A 72 30.35 17.64 -42.93
N SER A 73 30.77 16.43 -42.61
CA SER A 73 31.90 16.18 -41.70
C SER A 73 33.17 15.95 -42.53
N GLU A 74 34.11 16.90 -42.49
CA GLU A 74 35.53 16.71 -42.89
C GLU A 74 36.40 17.11 -41.68
N GLY A 75 37.45 16.37 -41.29
CA GLY A 75 37.99 15.18 -41.93
C GLY A 75 39.07 14.47 -41.12
N LYS A 76 39.67 13.46 -41.76
CA LYS A 76 40.94 12.85 -41.41
C LYS A 76 41.76 12.66 -42.69
N ARG A 77 43.00 13.15 -42.70
CA ARG A 77 44.12 12.75 -43.59
C ARG A 77 45.34 12.66 -42.67
N LYS A 78 46.32 11.77 -42.77
CA LYS A 78 46.70 10.65 -43.65
C LYS A 78 47.78 9.85 -42.87
N GLY A 79 47.92 8.54 -43.10
CA GLY A 79 49.16 7.76 -42.86
C GLY A 79 49.31 7.00 -41.53
N ASP A 80 48.99 5.70 -41.52
CA ASP A 80 49.96 4.59 -41.53
C ASP A 80 49.18 3.26 -41.73
N GLU A 81 49.58 2.45 -42.72
CA GLU A 81 49.03 1.12 -43.09
C GLU A 81 49.48 0.04 -42.08
N PRO A 82 48.95 -1.22 -42.05
CA PRO A 82 47.96 -1.90 -42.90
C PRO A 82 46.81 -2.65 -42.14
N ASP A 83 45.93 -3.32 -42.90
CA ASP A 83 45.07 -4.48 -42.58
C ASP A 83 43.74 -4.35 -41.78
N GLY A 84 42.67 -4.94 -42.37
CA GLY A 84 41.48 -5.45 -41.68
C GLY A 84 40.10 -5.11 -42.30
N GLU A 85 39.64 -5.90 -43.27
CA GLU A 85 38.25 -5.88 -43.78
C GLU A 85 37.22 -6.23 -42.68
N GLY A 86 36.13 -5.45 -42.51
CA GLY A 86 35.02 -5.89 -41.63
C GLY A 86 33.78 -5.00 -41.44
N ALA A 87 33.84 -3.68 -41.64
CA ALA A 87 32.74 -2.78 -41.22
C ALA A 87 31.53 -2.60 -42.18
N PRO A 88 31.62 -2.61 -43.53
CA PRO A 88 30.47 -2.28 -44.40
C PRO A 88 29.44 -3.41 -44.56
N LYS A 89 29.75 -4.64 -44.11
CA LYS A 89 28.83 -5.78 -44.16
C LYS A 89 27.72 -5.74 -43.10
N LYS A 90 27.91 -5.04 -41.98
CA LYS A 90 27.01 -5.13 -40.81
C LYS A 90 25.72 -4.31 -40.97
N MET A 91 25.80 -3.07 -41.44
CA MET A 91 24.61 -2.23 -41.68
C MET A 91 23.73 -2.75 -42.83
N LYS A 92 24.35 -3.24 -43.91
CA LYS A 92 23.62 -3.81 -45.06
C LYS A 92 22.86 -5.09 -44.68
N LYS A 93 23.41 -5.86 -43.74
CA LYS A 93 22.79 -7.07 -43.19
C LYS A 93 21.59 -6.75 -42.28
N GLU A 94 21.66 -5.69 -41.47
CA GLU A 94 20.55 -5.27 -40.60
C GLU A 94 19.34 -4.77 -41.39
N GLU A 95 19.55 -4.00 -42.46
CA GLU A 95 18.48 -3.51 -43.34
C GLU A 95 17.83 -4.65 -44.15
N GLU A 96 18.63 -5.63 -44.57
CA GLU A 96 18.14 -6.84 -45.25
C GLU A 96 17.35 -7.74 -44.30
N GLU A 97 17.78 -7.89 -43.04
CA GLU A 97 17.05 -8.62 -42.00
C GLU A 97 15.71 -7.96 -41.62
N GLU A 98 15.65 -6.62 -41.58
CA GLU A 98 14.42 -5.89 -41.29
C GLU A 98 13.39 -6.01 -42.42
N LYS A 99 13.84 -5.90 -43.67
CA LYS A 99 12.99 -6.13 -44.84
C LYS A 99 12.49 -7.58 -44.92
N LYS A 100 13.34 -8.53 -44.53
CA LYS A 100 12.97 -9.95 -44.43
C LYS A 100 11.91 -10.17 -43.34
N LEU A 101 12.07 -9.56 -42.17
CA LEU A 101 11.09 -9.63 -41.07
C LEU A 101 9.74 -9.01 -41.45
N GLU A 102 9.73 -7.86 -42.13
CA GLU A 102 8.50 -7.21 -42.60
C GLU A 102 7.75 -8.09 -43.62
N THR A 103 8.50 -8.75 -44.50
CA THR A 103 7.94 -9.70 -45.48
C THR A 103 7.32 -10.90 -44.77
N GLN A 104 8.02 -11.49 -43.80
CA GLN A 104 7.51 -12.61 -43.00
C GLN A 104 6.25 -12.24 -42.21
N LEU A 105 6.17 -11.04 -41.62
CA LEU A 105 4.99 -10.56 -40.91
C LEU A 105 3.78 -10.38 -41.84
N LYS A 106 3.99 -9.91 -43.08
CA LYS A 106 2.93 -9.79 -44.10
C LYS A 106 2.42 -11.16 -44.52
N GLU A 107 3.32 -12.09 -44.82
CA GLU A 107 2.98 -13.48 -45.20
C GLU A 107 2.20 -14.18 -44.08
N GLN A 108 2.66 -14.05 -42.83
CA GLN A 108 1.99 -14.59 -41.65
C GLN A 108 0.57 -14.03 -41.50
N SER A 109 0.39 -12.71 -41.66
CA SER A 109 -0.92 -12.07 -41.55
C SER A 109 -1.87 -12.56 -42.64
N GLN A 110 -1.39 -12.66 -43.88
CA GLN A 110 -2.16 -13.19 -45.01
C GLN A 110 -2.57 -14.65 -44.78
N LEU A 111 -1.68 -15.47 -44.22
CA LEU A 111 -1.99 -16.87 -43.88
C LEU A 111 -3.12 -16.96 -42.84
N ILE A 112 -3.01 -16.22 -41.74
CA ILE A 112 -4.01 -16.23 -40.67
C ILE A 112 -5.36 -15.76 -41.20
N TRP A 113 -5.42 -14.63 -41.90
CA TRP A 113 -6.67 -14.13 -42.49
C TRP A 113 -7.25 -15.09 -43.52
N GLY A 114 -6.41 -15.68 -44.37
CA GLY A 114 -6.84 -16.67 -45.34
C GLY A 114 -7.42 -17.95 -44.71
N ILE A 115 -6.94 -18.35 -43.52
CA ILE A 115 -7.55 -19.44 -42.75
C ILE A 115 -8.89 -18.99 -42.14
N LYS A 116 -8.94 -17.81 -41.51
CA LYS A 116 -10.17 -17.26 -40.89
C LYS A 116 -11.32 -17.16 -41.90
N ASP A 117 -11.06 -16.64 -43.10
CA ASP A 117 -12.10 -16.47 -44.12
C ASP A 117 -12.64 -17.81 -44.61
N LYS A 118 -11.77 -18.82 -44.74
CA LYS A 118 -12.18 -20.17 -45.15
C LYS A 118 -12.96 -20.89 -44.04
N LEU A 119 -12.55 -20.73 -42.78
CA LEU A 119 -13.30 -21.26 -41.63
C LEU A 119 -14.71 -20.67 -41.58
N LYS A 120 -14.84 -19.34 -41.69
CA LYS A 120 -16.15 -18.66 -41.71
C LYS A 120 -17.04 -19.06 -42.89
N LYS A 121 -16.45 -19.36 -44.04
CA LYS A 121 -17.20 -19.70 -45.26
C LYS A 121 -17.63 -21.17 -45.33
N HIS A 122 -16.87 -22.07 -44.72
CA HIS A 122 -17.00 -23.51 -44.96
C HIS A 122 -17.22 -24.37 -43.71
N CYS A 123 -17.14 -23.82 -42.50
CA CYS A 123 -17.33 -24.56 -41.24
C CYS A 123 -18.44 -23.91 -40.41
N SER A 124 -19.33 -24.71 -39.81
CA SER A 124 -20.29 -24.21 -38.82
C SER A 124 -19.60 -23.90 -37.50
N THR A 125 -20.26 -23.13 -36.62
CA THR A 125 -19.73 -22.85 -35.29
C THR A 125 -19.53 -24.11 -34.47
N ASN A 126 -20.36 -25.15 -34.64
CA ASN A 126 -20.19 -26.41 -33.92
C ASN A 126 -18.99 -27.21 -34.44
N ASP A 127 -18.80 -27.28 -35.76
CA ASP A 127 -17.62 -27.94 -36.36
C ASP A 127 -16.31 -27.31 -35.86
N MET A 128 -16.28 -25.97 -35.76
CA MET A 128 -15.11 -25.26 -35.25
C MET A 128 -14.82 -25.56 -33.77
N LYS A 129 -15.85 -25.81 -32.95
CA LYS A 129 -15.67 -26.22 -31.55
C LYS A 129 -15.12 -27.63 -31.46
N GLU A 130 -15.67 -28.56 -32.24
CA GLU A 130 -15.21 -29.96 -32.24
C GLU A 130 -13.77 -30.08 -32.74
N LEU A 131 -13.36 -29.27 -33.72
CA LEU A 131 -11.96 -29.21 -34.18
C LEU A 131 -10.98 -28.74 -33.10
N LEU A 132 -11.38 -27.78 -32.25
CA LEU A 132 -10.58 -27.36 -31.11
C LEU A 132 -10.47 -28.48 -30.07
N ILE A 133 -11.60 -29.11 -29.71
CA ILE A 133 -11.66 -30.21 -28.75
C ILE A 133 -10.81 -31.40 -29.22
N ALA A 134 -10.88 -31.76 -30.50
CA ALA A 134 -10.10 -32.87 -31.07
C ALA A 134 -8.58 -32.63 -31.03
N ASN A 135 -8.15 -31.37 -30.96
CA ASN A 135 -6.74 -30.98 -30.81
C ASN A 135 -6.37 -30.62 -29.36
N GLY A 136 -7.21 -30.98 -28.39
CA GLY A 136 -6.99 -30.74 -26.97
C GLY A 136 -6.89 -29.26 -26.62
N GLN A 137 -7.67 -28.40 -27.30
CA GLN A 137 -7.75 -26.97 -27.02
C GLN A 137 -9.10 -26.63 -26.37
N ASP A 138 -9.09 -25.66 -25.45
CA ASP A 138 -10.32 -25.12 -24.88
C ASP A 138 -11.16 -24.38 -25.93
N VAL A 139 -12.48 -24.44 -25.78
CA VAL A 139 -13.43 -23.72 -26.62
C VAL A 139 -13.70 -22.33 -26.03
N PRO A 140 -13.22 -21.24 -26.65
CA PRO A 140 -13.45 -19.89 -26.14
C PRO A 140 -14.90 -19.44 -26.38
N SER A 141 -15.39 -18.54 -25.53
CA SER A 141 -16.73 -17.95 -25.69
C SER A 141 -16.75 -16.93 -26.84
N GLY A 142 -17.74 -17.04 -27.73
CA GLY A 142 -17.97 -16.12 -28.84
C GLY A 142 -17.31 -16.57 -30.15
N GLU A 143 -18.07 -16.50 -31.24
CA GLU A 143 -17.68 -17.04 -32.54
C GLU A 143 -16.36 -16.45 -33.07
N SER A 144 -16.12 -15.15 -32.89
CA SER A 144 -14.86 -14.51 -33.31
C SER A 144 -13.65 -15.09 -32.58
N ASN A 145 -13.77 -15.41 -31.29
CA ASN A 145 -12.65 -15.95 -30.51
C ASN A 145 -12.36 -17.40 -30.88
N ILE A 146 -13.41 -18.17 -31.23
CA ILE A 146 -13.28 -19.55 -31.74
C ILE A 146 -12.49 -19.53 -33.05
N VAL A 147 -12.91 -18.69 -34.00
CA VAL A 147 -12.24 -18.54 -35.30
C VAL A 147 -10.79 -18.10 -35.13
N ASP A 148 -10.52 -17.16 -34.22
CA ASP A 148 -9.17 -16.64 -33.98
C ASP A 148 -8.24 -17.68 -33.37
N SER A 149 -8.73 -18.44 -32.38
CA SER A 149 -7.96 -19.49 -31.71
C SER A 149 -7.69 -20.66 -32.65
N LEU A 150 -8.71 -21.06 -33.43
CA LEU A 150 -8.59 -22.14 -34.41
C LEU A 150 -7.63 -21.75 -35.54
N ALA A 151 -7.69 -20.51 -36.02
CA ALA A 151 -6.76 -20.03 -37.05
C ALA A 151 -5.30 -19.99 -36.56
N ASP A 152 -5.04 -19.62 -35.29
CA ASP A 152 -3.69 -19.71 -34.71
C ASP A 152 -3.21 -21.16 -34.63
N CYS A 153 -4.06 -22.07 -34.15
CA CYS A 153 -3.73 -23.49 -34.03
C CYS A 153 -3.47 -24.15 -35.39
N MET A 154 -4.27 -23.83 -36.41
CA MET A 154 -4.08 -24.33 -37.76
C MET A 154 -2.82 -23.74 -38.43
N ALA A 155 -2.47 -22.47 -38.13
CA ALA A 155 -1.32 -21.80 -38.73
C ALA A 155 0.02 -22.23 -38.12
N PHE A 156 0.06 -22.52 -36.81
CA PHE A 156 1.31 -22.72 -36.05
C PHE A 156 1.37 -24.05 -35.28
N GLY A 157 0.25 -24.77 -35.14
CA GLY A 157 0.13 -26.03 -34.39
C GLY A 157 -0.72 -25.86 -33.13
N ALA A 158 -1.24 -26.96 -32.58
CA ALA A 158 -2.01 -26.94 -31.34
C ALA A 158 -1.13 -26.58 -30.13
N LEU A 159 -1.61 -25.71 -29.24
CA LEU A 159 -0.84 -25.28 -28.06
C LEU A 159 -0.83 -26.38 -27.01
N LYS A 160 0.32 -26.63 -26.38
CA LYS A 160 0.36 -27.44 -25.15
C LYS A 160 -0.15 -26.60 -23.97
N GLU A 161 -0.59 -27.33 -22.95
CA GLU A 161 -0.97 -26.78 -21.66
C GLU A 161 0.17 -25.95 -21.04
N CYS A 162 -0.21 -24.95 -20.23
CA CYS A 162 0.72 -24.09 -19.52
C CYS A 162 1.59 -24.89 -18.55
N GLU A 163 2.89 -24.65 -18.60
CA GLU A 163 3.87 -25.35 -17.76
C GLU A 163 3.71 -25.03 -16.26
N THR A 164 3.07 -23.91 -15.91
CA THR A 164 2.88 -23.47 -14.52
C THR A 164 1.58 -23.96 -13.90
N CYS A 165 0.48 -24.02 -14.65
CA CYS A 165 -0.86 -24.32 -14.09
C CYS A 165 -1.70 -25.29 -14.94
N GLN A 166 -1.13 -25.88 -15.99
CA GLN A 166 -1.82 -26.76 -16.94
C GLN A 166 -3.00 -26.10 -17.69
N GLY A 167 -3.18 -24.78 -17.55
CA GLY A 167 -4.24 -24.04 -18.26
C GLY A 167 -3.93 -23.79 -19.75
N GLN A 168 -4.96 -23.45 -20.52
CA GLN A 168 -4.84 -23.09 -21.93
C GLN A 168 -4.00 -21.83 -22.14
N LEU A 169 -3.17 -21.83 -23.20
CA LEU A 169 -2.49 -20.64 -23.70
C LEU A 169 -3.31 -20.01 -24.81
N VAL A 170 -3.39 -18.68 -24.83
CA VAL A 170 -4.08 -17.93 -25.89
C VAL A 170 -3.19 -16.78 -26.35
N PHE A 171 -3.07 -16.62 -27.66
CA PHE A 171 -2.37 -15.47 -28.22
C PHE A 171 -3.16 -14.19 -27.97
N LYS A 172 -2.49 -13.17 -27.42
CA LYS A 172 -3.00 -11.80 -27.35
C LYS A 172 -1.90 -10.86 -27.79
N SER A 173 -2.17 -10.02 -28.80
CA SER A 173 -1.33 -8.91 -29.31
C SER A 173 0.15 -9.19 -29.62
N ASP A 174 0.93 -9.55 -28.60
CA ASP A 174 2.38 -9.55 -28.53
C ASP A 174 2.98 -10.85 -27.96
N ALA A 175 2.17 -11.75 -27.40
CA ALA A 175 2.62 -13.02 -26.83
C ALA A 175 1.45 -14.01 -26.59
N TYR A 176 1.79 -15.21 -26.13
CA TYR A 176 0.85 -16.19 -25.58
C TYR A 176 0.73 -15.98 -24.08
N TYR A 177 -0.51 -15.87 -23.60
CA TYR A 177 -0.85 -15.68 -22.20
C TYR A 177 -1.65 -16.88 -21.73
N CYS A 178 -1.35 -17.39 -20.54
CA CYS A 178 -2.17 -18.40 -19.91
C CYS A 178 -3.53 -17.81 -19.50
N THR A 179 -4.59 -18.61 -19.66
CA THR A 179 -5.94 -18.29 -19.20
C THR A 179 -6.37 -19.10 -17.98
N GLY A 180 -5.53 -20.03 -17.52
CA GLY A 180 -5.76 -20.83 -16.32
C GLY A 180 -5.50 -20.08 -15.02
N ASP A 181 -5.71 -20.79 -13.92
CA ASP A 181 -5.53 -20.30 -12.56
C ASP A 181 -4.43 -21.12 -11.86
N ILE A 182 -3.49 -20.46 -11.17
CA ILE A 182 -2.47 -21.15 -10.34
C ILE A 182 -3.14 -21.84 -9.16
N SER A 183 -4.15 -21.19 -8.59
CA SER A 183 -4.98 -21.70 -7.51
C SER A 183 -6.37 -21.08 -7.60
N ALA A 184 -7.30 -21.50 -6.75
CA ALA A 184 -8.60 -20.84 -6.62
C ALA A 184 -8.55 -19.35 -6.20
N TRP A 185 -7.38 -18.84 -5.81
CA TRP A 185 -7.15 -17.47 -5.38
C TRP A 185 -6.49 -16.62 -6.47
N THR A 186 -5.75 -17.23 -7.41
CA THR A 186 -4.78 -16.50 -8.24
C THR A 186 -4.79 -16.96 -9.69
N LYS A 187 -4.94 -15.99 -10.59
CA LYS A 187 -4.81 -16.21 -12.04
C LYS A 187 -3.38 -16.50 -12.44
N CYS A 188 -3.20 -17.40 -13.39
CA CYS A 188 -1.89 -17.63 -13.98
C CYS A 188 -1.45 -16.40 -14.79
N VAL A 189 -0.24 -15.92 -14.49
CA VAL A 189 0.39 -14.80 -15.20
C VAL A 189 1.42 -15.25 -16.23
N PHE A 190 1.49 -16.57 -16.50
CA PHE A 190 2.47 -17.13 -17.43
C PHE A 190 2.31 -16.51 -18.83
N LYS A 191 3.44 -16.02 -19.37
CA LYS A 191 3.54 -15.38 -20.68
C LYS A 191 4.75 -15.95 -21.42
N THR A 192 4.58 -16.29 -22.70
CA THR A 192 5.68 -16.74 -23.56
C THR A 192 5.48 -16.31 -25.00
N ARG A 193 6.58 -16.07 -25.73
CA ARG A 193 6.57 -15.89 -27.19
C ARG A 193 6.82 -17.20 -27.94
N THR A 194 7.30 -18.22 -27.25
CA THR A 194 7.67 -19.51 -27.82
C THR A 194 6.93 -20.62 -27.08
N PRO A 195 5.60 -20.73 -27.26
CA PRO A 195 4.83 -21.76 -26.60
C PRO A 195 5.17 -23.13 -27.18
N ASN A 196 5.18 -24.15 -26.33
CA ASN A 196 5.31 -25.53 -26.78
C ASN A 196 4.05 -25.95 -27.55
N ARG A 197 4.23 -26.56 -28.74
CA ARG A 197 3.13 -26.96 -29.64
C ARG A 197 3.19 -28.42 -30.07
N LYS A 198 2.03 -28.99 -30.34
CA LYS A 198 1.84 -30.25 -31.08
C LYS A 198 1.42 -29.93 -32.52
N ASP A 199 1.72 -30.83 -33.45
CA ASP A 199 1.32 -30.65 -34.84
C ASP A 199 -0.22 -30.70 -34.94
N TRP A 200 -0.80 -29.86 -35.80
CA TRP A 200 -2.25 -29.81 -36.01
C TRP A 200 -2.75 -31.08 -36.69
N ILE A 201 -3.81 -31.68 -36.15
CA ILE A 201 -4.46 -32.88 -36.71
C ILE A 201 -5.87 -32.50 -37.13
N THR A 202 -6.19 -32.70 -38.41
CA THR A 202 -7.56 -32.62 -38.91
C THR A 202 -8.20 -34.02 -38.78
N PRO A 203 -9.23 -34.21 -37.94
CA PRO A 203 -9.90 -35.51 -37.82
C PRO A 203 -10.56 -35.91 -39.15
N LYS A 204 -10.64 -37.23 -39.40
CA LYS A 204 -11.10 -37.77 -40.70
C LYS A 204 -12.57 -37.45 -40.97
N GLU A 205 -13.33 -37.23 -39.90
CA GLU A 205 -14.73 -36.87 -39.87
C GLU A 205 -14.98 -35.50 -40.53
N PHE A 206 -13.98 -34.61 -40.52
CA PHE A 206 -14.08 -33.28 -41.14
C PHE A 206 -13.55 -33.23 -42.59
N HIS A 207 -13.20 -34.38 -43.18
CA HIS A 207 -12.78 -34.45 -44.59
C HIS A 207 -13.92 -34.24 -45.60
N GLU A 208 -15.18 -34.22 -45.15
CA GLU A 208 -16.31 -33.81 -45.98
C GLU A 208 -16.23 -32.32 -46.36
N VAL A 209 -15.60 -31.50 -45.52
CA VAL A 209 -15.29 -30.11 -45.82
C VAL A 209 -14.09 -30.05 -46.76
N SER A 210 -14.35 -29.74 -48.03
CA SER A 210 -13.35 -29.71 -49.11
C SER A 210 -12.08 -28.88 -48.82
N PHE A 211 -12.20 -27.83 -48.00
CA PHE A 211 -11.09 -27.04 -47.50
C PHE A 211 -10.21 -27.82 -46.51
N LEU A 212 -10.82 -28.46 -45.51
CA LEU A 212 -10.11 -29.18 -44.45
C LEU A 212 -9.42 -30.45 -44.97
N LYS A 213 -10.04 -31.15 -45.92
CA LYS A 213 -9.43 -32.31 -46.62
C LYS A 213 -8.16 -31.96 -47.39
N LYS A 214 -8.09 -30.74 -47.94
CA LYS A 214 -6.93 -30.25 -48.72
C LYS A 214 -5.91 -29.51 -47.86
N PHE A 215 -6.25 -29.21 -46.61
CA PHE A 215 -5.38 -28.47 -45.71
C PHE A 215 -4.22 -29.36 -45.26
N LYS A 216 -2.99 -28.93 -45.55
CA LYS A 216 -1.76 -29.58 -45.10
C LYS A 216 -1.08 -28.67 -44.08
N PHE A 217 -0.97 -29.15 -42.85
CA PHE A 217 -0.26 -28.42 -41.81
C PHE A 217 1.24 -28.35 -42.13
N LYS A 218 1.82 -27.16 -41.98
CA LYS A 218 3.27 -26.93 -42.07
C LYS A 218 3.72 -26.26 -40.79
N ARG A 219 4.61 -26.91 -40.05
CA ARG A 219 5.16 -26.37 -38.80
C ARG A 219 5.98 -25.12 -39.09
N GLN A 220 5.65 -24.05 -38.39
CA GLN A 220 6.35 -22.77 -38.44
C GLN A 220 6.11 -22.02 -37.14
N ASP A 221 7.08 -21.21 -36.73
CA ASP A 221 6.97 -20.40 -35.53
C ASP A 221 6.33 -19.05 -35.83
N ARG A 222 5.67 -18.48 -34.82
CA ARG A 222 5.09 -17.15 -34.93
C ARG A 222 6.18 -16.09 -34.90
N VAL A 223 6.13 -15.21 -35.89
CA VAL A 223 7.03 -14.06 -36.02
C VAL A 223 6.42 -12.85 -35.31
N TYR A 224 7.27 -12.12 -34.58
CA TYR A 224 6.93 -10.93 -33.80
C TYR A 224 7.60 -9.68 -34.36
N PRO A 225 6.99 -8.49 -34.21
CA PRO A 225 7.67 -7.22 -34.50
C PRO A 225 8.92 -7.04 -33.61
N LYS A 226 9.99 -6.40 -34.11
CA LYS A 226 11.15 -6.00 -33.29
C LYS A 226 10.69 -5.03 -32.20
N GLU A 227 11.02 -5.33 -30.94
CA GLU A 227 10.76 -4.43 -29.81
C GLU A 227 11.67 -3.20 -29.88
N ALA A 228 11.13 -2.04 -29.48
CA ALA A 228 11.98 -0.91 -29.09
C ALA A 228 12.81 -1.32 -27.86
N PRO A 229 14.06 -0.87 -27.71
CA PRO A 229 14.89 -1.24 -26.57
C PRO A 229 14.16 -0.88 -25.26
N PRO A 230 14.17 -1.74 -24.23
CA PRO A 230 13.71 -1.33 -22.91
C PRO A 230 14.58 -0.16 -22.42
N PRO A 231 14.04 0.76 -21.59
CA PRO A 231 14.90 1.68 -20.85
C PRO A 231 15.91 0.86 -20.04
N PRO A 232 17.18 1.32 -19.91
CA PRO A 232 18.23 0.53 -19.30
C PRO A 232 17.84 0.16 -17.87
N THR A 233 17.62 -1.13 -17.65
CA THR A 233 17.55 -1.75 -16.33
C THR A 233 18.98 -2.10 -15.94
N ALA A 234 19.41 -1.61 -14.79
CA ALA A 234 20.73 -1.87 -14.25
C ALA A 234 20.92 -3.39 -14.04
N PRO A 235 22.04 -3.99 -14.49
CA PRO A 235 22.30 -5.39 -14.24
C PRO A 235 22.67 -5.62 -12.77
N ALA A 236 22.02 -6.59 -12.15
CA ALA A 236 22.50 -7.27 -10.96
C ALA A 236 23.75 -8.08 -11.32
N SER A 237 24.84 -7.91 -10.57
CA SER A 237 26.04 -8.75 -10.68
C SER A 237 26.30 -9.51 -9.38
N SER A 238 26.50 -10.81 -9.54
CA SER A 238 26.93 -11.75 -8.52
C SER A 238 28.46 -11.95 -8.57
N ALA A 239 29.07 -11.79 -7.38
CA ALA A 239 30.22 -12.50 -6.81
C ALA A 239 31.68 -12.29 -7.30
N SER A 240 32.52 -12.05 -6.27
CA SER A 240 33.91 -12.47 -5.99
C SER A 240 35.08 -11.47 -6.17
N ALA A 241 35.93 -11.43 -5.12
CA ALA A 241 37.05 -10.53 -4.84
C ALA A 241 38.35 -10.90 -5.61
N PRO A 242 39.34 -9.99 -5.69
CA PRO A 242 40.44 -10.02 -4.71
C PRO A 242 41.02 -8.63 -4.33
N SER A 243 42.05 -8.68 -3.48
CA SER A 243 42.50 -7.71 -2.49
C SER A 243 43.53 -6.64 -2.95
N ALA A 244 43.55 -5.56 -2.14
CA ALA A 244 44.69 -4.75 -1.66
C ALA A 244 45.27 -3.54 -2.44
N SER A 245 45.16 -2.39 -1.73
CA SER A 245 46.09 -1.23 -1.61
C SER A 245 46.19 -0.17 -2.73
N ALA A 246 45.65 1.03 -2.46
CA ALA A 246 46.42 2.29 -2.25
C ALA A 246 45.51 3.55 -2.27
N THR A 247 46.03 4.62 -1.67
CA THR A 247 45.44 5.88 -1.14
C THR A 247 44.96 6.96 -2.13
N LEU A 248 43.94 7.70 -1.67
CA LEU A 248 43.65 9.15 -1.76
C LEU A 248 43.40 9.89 -3.11
N SER A 249 42.20 10.50 -3.15
CA SER A 249 41.86 11.90 -3.50
C SER A 249 41.18 12.26 -4.85
N LYS A 250 40.03 12.94 -4.68
CA LYS A 250 39.35 13.96 -5.52
C LYS A 250 38.76 13.61 -6.90
N ALA A 251 37.43 13.82 -7.00
CA ALA A 251 36.67 14.62 -7.99
C ALA A 251 35.41 13.90 -8.49
N LEU A 252 34.25 14.48 -8.17
CA LEU A 252 32.93 14.13 -8.71
C LEU A 252 32.82 14.58 -10.18
N PRO A 253 32.31 13.76 -11.12
CA PRO A 253 31.93 14.23 -12.46
C PRO A 253 30.52 14.83 -12.50
N GLU A 254 30.37 15.82 -13.37
CA GLU A 254 29.26 16.75 -13.59
C GLU A 254 27.92 16.08 -13.99
N SER A 255 26.81 16.73 -13.58
CA SER A 255 25.43 16.40 -13.92
C SER A 255 24.96 17.08 -15.23
N PRO A 256 23.92 16.53 -15.91
CA PRO A 256 23.31 17.14 -17.11
C PRO A 256 22.38 18.33 -16.76
N PRO A 257 22.01 19.20 -17.73
CA PRO A 257 21.43 20.52 -17.44
C PRO A 257 20.00 20.47 -16.86
N ALA A 258 19.77 21.29 -15.82
CA ALA A 258 18.56 21.33 -15.01
C ALA A 258 17.37 22.05 -15.68
N ASP A 259 16.17 21.51 -15.50
CA ASP A 259 14.91 22.25 -15.67
C ASP A 259 14.87 23.46 -14.71
N LYS A 260 14.34 24.60 -15.17
CA LYS A 260 14.25 25.82 -14.35
C LYS A 260 13.38 25.58 -13.10
N PRO A 261 13.72 26.18 -11.94
CA PRO A 261 13.21 25.73 -10.64
C PRO A 261 11.72 26.02 -10.38
N LEU A 262 11.06 26.91 -11.12
CA LEU A 262 9.62 27.20 -11.00
C LEU A 262 8.79 26.67 -12.18
N THR A 263 9.35 25.79 -13.01
CA THR A 263 8.69 25.27 -14.21
C THR A 263 7.33 24.64 -13.89
N GLY A 264 6.26 25.18 -14.49
CA GLY A 264 4.90 24.68 -14.33
C GLY A 264 4.11 25.25 -13.14
N LEU A 265 4.71 26.09 -12.29
CA LEU A 265 4.05 26.69 -11.14
C LEU A 265 3.34 28.01 -11.48
N LYS A 266 2.15 28.21 -10.90
CA LYS A 266 1.41 29.48 -10.94
C LYS A 266 1.49 30.17 -9.59
N LEU A 267 1.95 31.41 -9.58
CA LEU A 267 2.20 32.20 -8.37
C LEU A 267 1.21 33.37 -8.27
N LEU A 268 0.71 33.64 -7.07
CA LEU A 268 -0.09 34.83 -6.74
C LEU A 268 0.81 35.86 -6.05
N THR A 269 0.59 37.16 -6.28
CA THR A 269 1.27 38.24 -5.54
C THR A 269 0.24 39.10 -4.81
N VAL A 270 0.39 39.28 -3.50
CA VAL A 270 -0.54 40.06 -2.66
C VAL A 270 0.23 41.04 -1.79
N GLY A 271 -0.26 42.28 -1.69
CA GLY A 271 0.33 43.35 -0.87
C GLY A 271 1.25 44.33 -1.62
N LYS A 272 1.78 45.31 -0.90
CA LYS A 272 2.85 46.21 -1.39
C LYS A 272 4.19 45.52 -1.19
N LEU A 273 4.76 44.99 -2.27
CA LEU A 273 6.07 44.34 -2.30
C LEU A 273 7.16 45.39 -2.62
N SER A 274 8.42 45.06 -2.32
CA SER A 274 9.54 45.98 -2.54
C SER A 274 9.87 46.14 -4.03
N ARG A 275 9.65 45.08 -4.82
CA ARG A 275 9.75 45.11 -6.29
C ARG A 275 8.40 45.45 -6.92
N ASN A 276 8.42 46.17 -8.04
CA ASN A 276 7.19 46.49 -8.75
C ASN A 276 6.61 45.24 -9.44
N LYS A 277 5.34 45.31 -9.89
CA LYS A 277 4.63 44.16 -10.46
C LYS A 277 5.28 43.61 -11.73
N ASP A 278 5.92 44.46 -12.52
CA ASP A 278 6.55 44.06 -13.78
C ASP A 278 7.90 43.35 -13.53
N GLU A 279 8.66 43.80 -12.53
CA GLU A 279 9.90 43.16 -12.07
C GLU A 279 9.63 41.78 -11.44
N LEU A 280 8.59 41.66 -10.61
CA LEU A 280 8.19 40.37 -10.03
C LEU A 280 7.74 39.39 -11.11
N LYS A 281 7.00 39.88 -12.12
CA LYS A 281 6.59 39.06 -13.26
C LYS A 281 7.79 38.58 -14.06
N ALA A 282 8.74 39.46 -14.35
CA ALA A 282 9.97 39.11 -15.05
C ALA A 282 10.80 38.08 -14.27
N ALA A 283 10.96 38.25 -12.94
CA ALA A 283 11.70 37.33 -12.09
C ALA A 283 11.06 35.93 -12.02
N VAL A 284 9.73 35.87 -11.88
CA VAL A 284 8.98 34.60 -11.85
C VAL A 284 9.02 33.89 -13.21
N GLU A 285 8.90 34.62 -14.32
CA GLU A 285 8.97 34.06 -15.67
C GLU A 285 10.39 33.59 -16.03
N GLN A 286 11.43 34.31 -15.58
CA GLN A 286 12.83 33.91 -15.77
C GLN A 286 13.13 32.55 -15.15
N LEU A 287 12.50 32.25 -14.01
CA LEU A 287 12.61 31.01 -13.25
C LEU A 287 11.65 29.89 -13.71
N GLY A 288 10.80 30.15 -14.72
CA GLY A 288 9.90 29.14 -15.32
C GLY A 288 8.46 29.13 -14.79
N GLY A 289 8.11 30.03 -13.87
CA GLY A 289 6.76 30.17 -13.30
C GLY A 289 5.87 31.16 -14.06
N LYS A 290 4.58 31.24 -13.71
CA LYS A 290 3.63 32.23 -14.25
C LYS A 290 2.85 32.93 -13.14
N ILE A 291 2.68 34.25 -13.23
CA ILE A 291 1.81 34.97 -12.28
C ILE A 291 0.33 34.77 -12.64
N THR A 292 -0.50 34.48 -11.64
CA THR A 292 -1.95 34.40 -11.77
C THR A 292 -2.65 35.40 -10.86
N GLY A 293 -3.78 35.95 -11.30
CA GLY A 293 -4.61 36.85 -10.49
C GLY A 293 -5.68 36.14 -9.66
N THR A 294 -5.71 34.80 -9.67
CA THR A 294 -6.76 34.00 -9.02
C THR A 294 -6.15 33.07 -7.97
N ALA A 295 -6.57 33.20 -6.71
CA ALA A 295 -6.03 32.41 -5.60
C ALA A 295 -6.24 30.89 -5.79
N SER A 296 -7.42 30.45 -6.27
CA SER A 296 -7.72 29.03 -6.49
C SER A 296 -6.88 28.34 -7.58
N LYS A 297 -6.15 29.10 -8.40
CA LYS A 297 -5.26 28.57 -9.45
C LYS A 297 -3.78 28.69 -9.08
N ALA A 298 -3.47 29.35 -7.96
CA ALA A 298 -2.11 29.54 -7.50
C ALA A 298 -1.66 28.34 -6.65
N LYS A 299 -0.42 27.90 -6.86
CA LYS A 299 0.24 26.90 -6.00
C LYS A 299 1.07 27.57 -4.90
N LEU A 300 1.46 28.82 -5.10
CA LEU A 300 2.24 29.62 -4.15
C LEU A 300 1.79 31.08 -4.18
N CYS A 301 1.87 31.78 -3.05
CA CYS A 301 1.62 33.21 -2.95
C CYS A 301 2.87 33.94 -2.42
N ILE A 302 3.30 35.00 -3.07
CA ILE A 302 4.38 35.89 -2.60
C ILE A 302 3.72 37.09 -1.91
N SER A 303 4.07 37.32 -0.65
CA SER A 303 3.55 38.44 0.14
C SER A 303 4.52 38.86 1.25
N THR A 304 4.11 39.82 2.08
CA THR A 304 4.87 40.27 3.26
C THR A 304 4.18 39.83 4.54
N ARG A 305 4.93 39.67 5.64
CA ARG A 305 4.37 39.27 6.94
C ARG A 305 3.29 40.25 7.44
N LYS A 306 3.48 41.55 7.18
CA LYS A 306 2.49 42.60 7.48
C LYS A 306 1.15 42.40 6.77
N GLU A 307 1.15 41.86 5.56
CA GLU A 307 -0.08 41.60 4.79
C GLU A 307 -0.78 40.31 5.24
N VAL A 308 0.00 39.31 5.68
CA VAL A 308 -0.51 38.09 6.32
C VAL A 308 -1.20 38.42 7.64
N ASP A 309 -0.59 39.26 8.47
CA ASP A 309 -1.15 39.69 9.76
C ASP A 309 -2.41 40.56 9.58
N LYS A 310 -2.47 41.34 8.49
CA LYS A 310 -3.62 42.21 8.17
C LYS A 310 -4.83 41.46 7.61
N MET A 311 -4.65 40.23 7.12
CA MET A 311 -5.72 39.40 6.53
C MET A 311 -6.61 40.18 5.52
N SER A 312 -6.00 40.76 4.49
CA SER A 312 -6.80 41.41 3.44
C SER A 312 -7.68 40.41 2.69
N LYS A 313 -8.74 40.89 2.03
CA LYS A 313 -9.70 40.04 1.29
C LYS A 313 -9.02 39.02 0.34
N ARG A 314 -7.91 39.40 -0.29
CA ARG A 314 -7.13 38.50 -1.16
C ARG A 314 -6.29 37.47 -0.39
N MET A 315 -5.88 37.78 0.83
CA MET A 315 -5.18 36.87 1.73
C MET A 315 -6.15 35.85 2.34
N GLU A 316 -7.38 36.26 2.65
CA GLU A 316 -8.46 35.35 3.04
C GLU A 316 -8.77 34.36 1.92
N GLU A 317 -8.90 34.82 0.67
CA GLU A 317 -9.06 33.95 -0.51
C GLU A 317 -7.88 32.96 -0.68
N ALA A 318 -6.64 33.38 -0.38
CA ALA A 318 -5.47 32.50 -0.40
C ALA A 318 -5.48 31.45 0.72
N LYS A 319 -5.97 31.82 1.91
CA LYS A 319 -6.14 30.93 3.06
C LYS A 319 -7.23 29.89 2.82
N GLU A 320 -8.39 30.31 2.32
CA GLU A 320 -9.50 29.41 1.96
C GLU A 320 -9.10 28.41 0.86
N ALA A 321 -8.29 28.86 -0.11
CA ALA A 321 -7.76 28.01 -1.17
C ALA A 321 -6.57 27.12 -0.72
N GLY A 322 -6.12 27.21 0.55
CA GLY A 322 -5.02 26.43 1.09
C GLY A 322 -3.64 26.75 0.45
N VAL A 323 -3.47 27.95 -0.11
CA VAL A 323 -2.24 28.35 -0.81
C VAL A 323 -1.18 28.82 0.20
N ARG A 324 0.03 28.26 0.12
CA ARG A 324 1.17 28.63 0.96
C ARG A 324 1.68 30.03 0.59
N VAL A 325 1.98 30.86 1.60
CA VAL A 325 2.51 32.22 1.42
C VAL A 325 3.98 32.28 1.80
N VAL A 326 4.83 32.82 0.92
CA VAL A 326 6.28 32.99 1.11
C VAL A 326 6.69 34.47 1.01
N SER A 327 7.83 34.83 1.61
CA SER A 327 8.41 36.17 1.49
C SER A 327 8.99 36.44 0.10
N GLU A 328 9.28 37.70 -0.19
CA GLU A 328 9.87 38.14 -1.46
C GLU A 328 11.32 37.62 -1.66
N ASP A 329 12.02 37.36 -0.56
CA ASP A 329 13.40 36.87 -0.54
C ASP A 329 13.55 35.48 -1.18
N PHE A 330 12.44 34.71 -1.22
CA PHE A 330 12.35 33.44 -1.91
C PHE A 330 12.81 33.50 -3.38
N LEU A 331 12.49 34.60 -4.09
CA LEU A 331 12.87 34.76 -5.51
C LEU A 331 14.36 35.06 -5.70
N THR A 332 15.03 35.57 -4.68
CA THR A 332 16.47 35.85 -4.70
C THR A 332 17.24 34.59 -4.32
N ASP A 333 16.77 33.87 -3.30
CA ASP A 333 17.47 32.70 -2.77
C ASP A 333 17.33 31.47 -3.67
N ILE A 334 16.24 31.37 -4.45
CA ILE A 334 16.10 30.36 -5.51
C ILE A 334 17.07 30.59 -6.69
N GLN A 335 17.59 31.81 -6.86
CA GLN A 335 18.58 32.13 -7.90
C GLN A 335 20.02 31.91 -7.42
N SER A 336 20.28 32.03 -6.11
CA SER A 336 21.64 32.06 -5.54
C SER A 336 22.05 30.79 -4.78
N SER A 337 21.12 30.02 -4.22
CA SER A 337 21.44 29.03 -3.19
C SER A 337 21.72 27.60 -3.67
N GLY A 338 21.32 27.23 -4.89
CA GLY A 338 21.44 25.86 -5.41
C GLY A 338 20.66 24.80 -4.60
N ARG A 339 19.85 25.19 -3.61
CA ARG A 339 19.08 24.31 -2.72
C ARG A 339 17.79 23.82 -3.40
N ALA A 340 17.26 22.70 -2.93
CA ALA A 340 16.03 22.13 -3.46
C ALA A 340 14.83 23.07 -3.19
N LEU A 341 13.90 23.15 -4.16
CA LEU A 341 12.72 24.04 -4.09
C LEU A 341 11.92 23.88 -2.79
N GLN A 342 11.78 22.65 -2.30
CA GLN A 342 11.01 22.32 -1.09
C GLN A 342 11.68 22.85 0.20
N GLU A 343 13.00 22.93 0.22
CA GLU A 343 13.78 23.50 1.33
C GLU A 343 13.62 25.02 1.38
N LEU A 344 13.70 25.69 0.22
CA LEU A 344 13.49 27.14 0.10
C LEU A 344 12.05 27.56 0.43
N LEU A 345 11.07 26.73 0.06
CA LEU A 345 9.67 26.97 0.40
C LEU A 345 9.40 26.90 1.90
N SER A 346 10.15 26.08 2.64
CA SER A 346 10.04 25.96 4.09
C SER A 346 10.73 27.13 4.80
N LEU A 347 11.92 27.51 4.34
CA LEU A 347 12.71 28.63 4.88
C LEU A 347 12.02 29.99 4.74
N HIS A 348 11.36 30.26 3.60
CA HIS A 348 10.74 31.57 3.34
C HIS A 348 9.23 31.62 3.62
N ALA A 349 8.65 30.58 4.22
CA ALA A 349 7.23 30.57 4.48
C ALA A 349 6.83 31.53 5.61
N ILE A 350 5.80 32.33 5.33
CA ILE A 350 5.29 33.36 6.27
C ILE A 350 3.84 33.13 6.69
N SER A 351 3.12 32.16 6.10
CA SER A 351 1.78 31.77 6.54
C SER A 351 1.81 30.58 7.54
N PRO A 352 0.93 30.56 8.55
CA PRO A 352 0.71 29.37 9.39
C PRO A 352 -0.19 28.30 8.72
N TRP A 353 -0.65 28.52 7.48
CA TRP A 353 -1.48 27.60 6.69
C TRP A 353 -0.83 27.22 5.34
N GLY A 354 -1.40 26.21 4.68
CA GLY A 354 -1.00 25.70 3.36
C GLY A 354 -0.22 24.39 3.44
N ALA A 355 -0.59 23.40 2.63
CA ALA A 355 0.06 22.08 2.56
C ALA A 355 1.37 22.12 1.76
N GLU A 356 2.26 21.15 2.00
CA GLU A 356 3.52 20.98 1.24
C GLU A 356 3.27 20.92 -0.28
N VAL A 357 4.05 21.69 -1.05
CA VAL A 357 3.97 21.69 -2.51
C VAL A 357 4.63 20.41 -3.05
N LYS A 358 3.84 19.34 -3.16
CA LYS A 358 4.25 18.13 -3.90
C LYS A 358 4.37 18.47 -5.39
N VAL A 359 5.56 18.29 -5.96
CA VAL A 359 5.77 18.32 -7.42
C VAL A 359 5.33 16.97 -7.99
N GLU A 360 4.06 16.87 -8.38
CA GLU A 360 3.59 15.76 -9.22
C GLU A 360 3.58 16.17 -10.70
N PRO A 361 4.05 15.31 -11.63
CA PRO A 361 3.81 15.50 -13.04
C PRO A 361 2.35 15.14 -13.36
N GLN A 362 1.53 16.11 -13.75
CA GLN A 362 0.14 15.86 -14.16
C GLN A 362 -0.22 16.44 -15.53
N ALA A 363 -0.96 15.62 -16.27
CA ALA A 363 -1.56 15.83 -17.58
C ALA A 363 -2.72 16.88 -17.55
N PRO A 364 -3.07 17.50 -18.70
CA PRO A 364 -3.99 18.64 -18.73
C PRO A 364 -5.47 18.24 -18.81
N SER A 365 -6.30 18.89 -17.98
CA SER A 365 -7.76 18.94 -18.09
C SER A 365 -8.21 20.16 -18.92
N ALA A 366 -9.07 19.96 -19.92
CA ALA A 366 -9.72 21.01 -20.69
C ALA A 366 -11.10 21.37 -20.09
N ALA A 367 -11.41 22.66 -20.01
CA ALA A 367 -12.76 23.18 -19.75
C ALA A 367 -13.13 24.19 -20.83
N SER A 368 -14.24 23.94 -21.52
CA SER A 368 -14.86 24.78 -22.54
C SER A 368 -15.91 25.73 -21.94
N LYS A 369 -15.99 26.97 -22.45
CA LYS A 369 -17.11 27.91 -22.27
C LYS A 369 -17.52 28.51 -23.61
N SER A 370 -18.83 28.54 -23.89
CA SER A 370 -19.59 29.61 -24.58
C SER A 370 -21.06 29.16 -24.68
N SER A 371 -22.00 29.70 -23.89
CA SER A 371 -22.81 30.92 -24.09
C SER A 371 -24.00 30.78 -25.04
N GLY A 372 -25.22 31.00 -24.52
CA GLY A 372 -26.45 31.23 -25.28
C GLY A 372 -27.70 31.20 -24.38
N ALA A 373 -28.14 32.38 -23.90
CA ALA A 373 -29.47 32.60 -23.32
C ALA A 373 -30.46 33.02 -24.44
N PRO A 374 -31.80 32.99 -24.24
CA PRO A 374 -32.45 34.14 -23.59
C PRO A 374 -33.71 33.85 -22.72
N THR A 375 -33.86 34.68 -21.67
CA THR A 375 -35.04 35.34 -21.07
C THR A 375 -36.40 34.63 -20.88
N ALA A 376 -36.92 34.59 -19.62
CA ALA A 376 -38.05 35.43 -19.15
C ALA A 376 -38.40 35.20 -17.66
N LYS A 377 -38.98 36.27 -17.06
CA LYS A 377 -39.24 36.65 -15.64
C LYS A 377 -40.25 35.81 -14.83
N SER A 378 -40.08 35.76 -13.50
CA SER A 378 -41.01 36.27 -12.44
C SER A 378 -40.51 35.83 -11.03
N SER A 379 -40.00 36.72 -10.18
CA SER A 379 -40.62 37.42 -9.03
C SER A 379 -41.19 36.53 -7.90
N GLY A 380 -40.62 36.60 -6.68
CA GLY A 380 -41.22 36.00 -5.48
C GLY A 380 -40.40 36.05 -4.17
N ARG A 381 -40.35 37.24 -3.54
CA ARG A 381 -40.30 37.60 -2.09
C ARG A 381 -39.96 36.54 -0.99
N VAL A 382 -38.89 36.84 -0.25
CA VAL A 382 -38.65 36.81 1.23
C VAL A 382 -39.37 35.78 2.13
N LYS A 383 -38.59 34.98 2.88
CA LYS A 383 -38.68 34.86 4.35
C LYS A 383 -37.44 34.19 4.96
N GLU A 384 -36.83 34.88 5.93
CA GLU A 384 -35.93 34.30 6.94
C GLU A 384 -36.71 33.34 7.83
N GLU A 385 -36.11 32.21 8.20
CA GLU A 385 -36.35 31.57 9.49
C GLU A 385 -35.10 30.80 9.94
N GLU A 386 -34.76 31.01 11.21
CA GLU A 386 -33.68 30.38 11.96
C GLU A 386 -33.84 28.85 12.03
N GLY A 387 -32.74 28.12 12.03
CA GLY A 387 -32.77 26.68 12.26
C GLY A 387 -31.38 26.08 12.38
N GLY A 388 -30.80 26.13 13.58
CA GLY A 388 -29.54 25.48 13.91
C GLY A 388 -29.57 23.97 13.64
N SER A 389 -28.69 23.50 12.77
CA SER A 389 -28.48 22.08 12.50
C SER A 389 -27.77 21.41 13.68
N LYS A 390 -28.55 20.87 14.61
CA LYS A 390 -28.07 19.87 15.59
C LYS A 390 -27.68 18.60 14.85
N SER A 391 -26.44 18.15 15.03
CA SER A 391 -25.96 16.82 14.62
C SER A 391 -26.84 15.74 15.27
N LYS A 392 -27.53 14.92 14.46
CA LYS A 392 -28.27 13.77 14.95
C LYS A 392 -27.31 12.65 15.36
N THR A 393 -27.30 12.35 16.65
CA THR A 393 -26.62 11.20 17.25
C THR A 393 -27.26 9.90 16.73
N MET A 394 -26.43 9.02 16.16
CA MET A 394 -26.80 7.72 15.58
C MET A 394 -27.07 6.68 16.68
N LYS A 395 -28.20 5.98 16.60
CA LYS A 395 -28.58 4.86 17.49
C LYS A 395 -28.48 3.56 16.68
N LEU A 396 -27.69 2.60 17.16
CA LEU A 396 -27.42 1.34 16.45
C LEU A 396 -28.04 0.20 17.27
N THR A 397 -29.33 -0.05 17.08
CA THR A 397 -30.04 -1.11 17.82
C THR A 397 -29.77 -2.47 17.20
N VAL A 398 -29.22 -3.41 17.99
CA VAL A 398 -29.09 -4.82 17.61
C VAL A 398 -30.27 -5.60 18.19
N LYS A 399 -31.00 -6.29 17.31
CA LYS A 399 -31.99 -7.34 17.64
C LYS A 399 -31.59 -8.55 16.79
N GLY A 400 -31.69 -9.77 17.31
CA GLY A 400 -31.48 -11.00 16.50
C GLY A 400 -30.02 -11.44 16.24
N GLY A 401 -29.06 -11.14 17.11
CA GLY A 401 -27.73 -11.77 17.08
C GLY A 401 -26.68 -11.12 16.17
N ALA A 402 -27.08 -10.30 15.18
CA ALA A 402 -26.17 -9.48 14.37
C ALA A 402 -26.73 -8.09 14.09
N ALA A 403 -25.86 -7.08 13.99
CA ALA A 403 -26.24 -5.71 13.67
C ALA A 403 -26.67 -5.57 12.20
N VAL A 404 -27.81 -4.89 11.98
CA VAL A 404 -28.27 -4.49 10.65
C VAL A 404 -27.33 -3.43 10.09
N ASP A 405 -26.93 -3.57 8.82
CA ASP A 405 -26.08 -2.58 8.17
C ASP A 405 -26.88 -1.26 7.97
N PRO A 406 -26.41 -0.11 8.48
CA PRO A 406 -27.12 1.18 8.39
C PRO A 406 -27.38 1.65 6.96
N ASP A 407 -26.59 1.18 5.98
CA ASP A 407 -26.81 1.50 4.57
C ASP A 407 -28.14 0.92 4.04
N SER A 408 -28.78 0.02 4.78
CA SER A 408 -30.13 -0.48 4.48
C SER A 408 -31.24 0.52 4.81
N GLY A 409 -31.00 1.45 5.75
CA GLY A 409 -32.02 2.35 6.30
C GLY A 409 -33.10 1.66 7.15
N LEU A 410 -32.87 0.41 7.55
CA LEU A 410 -33.81 -0.41 8.33
C LEU A 410 -33.28 -0.78 9.73
N GLU A 411 -32.19 -0.17 10.18
CA GLU A 411 -31.49 -0.51 11.42
C GLU A 411 -32.30 -0.30 12.71
N ASN A 412 -33.42 0.43 12.62
CA ASN A 412 -34.31 0.72 13.75
C ASN A 412 -35.63 -0.08 13.72
N CYS A 413 -35.94 -0.80 12.63
CA CYS A 413 -37.23 -1.47 12.43
C CYS A 413 -37.13 -2.93 11.99
N ALA A 414 -35.93 -3.42 11.70
CA ALA A 414 -35.69 -4.80 11.32
C ALA A 414 -34.53 -5.40 12.12
N HIS A 415 -34.49 -6.72 12.17
CA HIS A 415 -33.39 -7.51 12.72
C HIS A 415 -32.83 -8.47 11.68
N VAL A 416 -31.59 -8.92 11.86
CA VAL A 416 -31.02 -9.97 11.01
C VAL A 416 -31.68 -11.30 11.37
N LEU A 417 -32.14 -12.04 10.35
CA LEU A 417 -32.82 -13.31 10.57
C LEU A 417 -31.86 -14.37 11.14
N ASP A 418 -32.23 -14.95 12.27
CA ASP A 418 -31.59 -16.14 12.85
C ASP A 418 -32.51 -17.36 12.67
N GLN A 419 -31.94 -18.47 12.21
CA GLN A 419 -32.61 -19.76 12.19
C GLN A 419 -31.70 -20.84 12.80
N ASN A 420 -32.11 -21.37 13.96
CA ASN A 420 -31.42 -22.45 14.66
C ASN A 420 -29.94 -22.13 14.95
N GLY A 421 -29.62 -20.87 15.28
CA GLY A 421 -28.25 -20.42 15.56
C GLY A 421 -27.43 -20.09 14.32
N LYS A 422 -28.00 -20.18 13.11
CA LYS A 422 -27.40 -19.68 11.87
C LYS A 422 -27.94 -18.30 11.55
N ILE A 423 -27.09 -17.29 11.75
CA ILE A 423 -27.36 -15.90 11.40
C ILE A 423 -27.23 -15.74 9.88
N TYR A 424 -28.28 -15.27 9.20
CA TYR A 424 -28.28 -15.02 7.75
C TYR A 424 -27.60 -13.66 7.43
N SER A 425 -26.30 -13.61 7.69
CA SER A 425 -25.42 -12.49 7.37
C SER A 425 -24.05 -13.00 6.95
N ALA A 426 -23.50 -12.47 5.86
CA ALA A 426 -22.17 -12.81 5.39
C ALA A 426 -21.45 -11.56 4.88
N THR A 427 -20.18 -11.41 5.26
CA THR A 427 -19.24 -10.48 4.59
C THR A 427 -18.25 -11.29 3.81
N LEU A 428 -18.11 -10.97 2.53
CA LEU A 428 -17.23 -11.67 1.62
C LEU A 428 -16.14 -10.73 1.11
N GLY A 429 -14.94 -11.25 0.90
CA GLY A 429 -13.78 -10.56 0.33
C GLY A 429 -13.29 -11.21 -0.96
N LEU A 430 -12.73 -10.39 -1.85
CA LEU A 430 -12.04 -10.84 -3.06
C LEU A 430 -10.88 -9.88 -3.38
N VAL A 431 -9.67 -10.41 -3.37
CA VAL A 431 -8.47 -9.67 -3.77
C VAL A 431 -7.78 -10.36 -4.95
N ASP A 432 -7.38 -9.56 -5.93
CA ASP A 432 -6.51 -9.95 -7.04
C ASP A 432 -5.50 -8.82 -7.27
N ILE A 433 -4.27 -9.04 -6.82
CA ILE A 433 -3.16 -8.07 -6.90
C ILE A 433 -2.85 -7.67 -8.34
N VAL A 434 -2.88 -8.62 -9.29
CA VAL A 434 -2.53 -8.38 -10.70
C VAL A 434 -3.53 -7.41 -11.32
N ARG A 435 -4.83 -7.70 -11.13
CA ARG A 435 -5.93 -6.82 -11.55
C ARG A 435 -6.01 -5.54 -10.71
N GLY A 436 -5.45 -5.54 -9.51
CA GLY A 436 -5.62 -4.48 -8.52
C GLY A 436 -7.00 -4.50 -7.86
N THR A 437 -7.76 -5.58 -8.00
CA THR A 437 -9.09 -5.74 -7.41
C THR A 437 -8.92 -5.98 -5.90
N ASN A 438 -9.65 -5.21 -5.10
CA ASN A 438 -9.75 -5.37 -3.65
C ASN A 438 -11.19 -5.03 -3.28
N SER A 439 -12.04 -6.04 -3.26
CA SER A 439 -13.49 -5.86 -3.23
C SER A 439 -14.14 -6.58 -2.06
N TYR A 440 -15.19 -5.98 -1.52
CA TYR A 440 -16.06 -6.60 -0.53
C TYR A 440 -17.46 -6.82 -1.09
N TYR A 441 -18.17 -7.77 -0.49
CA TYR A 441 -19.59 -8.02 -0.72
C TYR A 441 -20.26 -8.42 0.60
N LYS A 442 -21.14 -7.57 1.13
CA LYS A 442 -21.98 -7.87 2.30
C LYS A 442 -23.37 -8.32 1.83
N LEU A 443 -23.89 -9.34 2.50
CA LEU A 443 -25.20 -9.91 2.24
C LEU A 443 -25.91 -10.14 3.59
N GLN A 444 -27.10 -9.59 3.77
CA GLN A 444 -27.91 -9.75 4.98
C GLN A 444 -29.37 -10.07 4.62
N LEU A 445 -29.99 -10.94 5.39
CA LEU A 445 -31.43 -11.18 5.37
C LEU A 445 -32.04 -10.55 6.61
N LEU A 446 -32.93 -9.57 6.40
CA LEU A 446 -33.56 -8.76 7.43
C LEU A 446 -35.05 -9.15 7.56
N GLU A 447 -35.54 -9.28 8.79
CA GLU A 447 -36.95 -9.49 9.13
C GLU A 447 -37.46 -8.26 9.90
N ASP A 448 -38.64 -7.74 9.53
CA ASP A 448 -39.28 -6.63 10.24
C ASP A 448 -39.65 -7.06 11.67
N ASP A 449 -39.46 -6.16 12.63
CA ASP A 449 -39.71 -6.46 14.04
C ASP A 449 -41.21 -6.60 14.39
N VAL A 450 -42.09 -5.99 13.59
CA VAL A 450 -43.52 -5.84 13.89
C VAL A 450 -44.39 -6.54 12.85
N GLN A 451 -43.98 -6.49 11.58
CA GLN A 451 -44.72 -7.01 10.44
C GLN A 451 -44.03 -8.28 9.90
N LYS A 452 -44.77 -9.12 9.17
CA LYS A 452 -44.15 -10.28 8.47
C LYS A 452 -43.57 -9.84 7.12
N ARG A 453 -42.60 -8.92 7.14
CA ARG A 453 -41.90 -8.43 5.94
C ARG A 453 -40.43 -8.83 6.02
N TYR A 454 -39.87 -9.16 4.86
CA TYR A 454 -38.51 -9.65 4.75
C TYR A 454 -37.75 -8.83 3.71
N TRP A 455 -36.46 -8.63 3.92
CA TRP A 455 -35.58 -7.97 2.97
C TRP A 455 -34.27 -8.69 2.80
N VAL A 456 -33.77 -8.75 1.57
CA VAL A 456 -32.39 -9.12 1.30
C VAL A 456 -31.61 -7.85 0.99
N PHE A 457 -30.68 -7.51 1.87
CA PHE A 457 -29.79 -6.38 1.73
C PHE A 457 -28.44 -6.82 1.17
N ARG A 458 -27.95 -6.08 0.17
CA ARG A 458 -26.70 -6.34 -0.54
C ARG A 458 -25.89 -5.06 -0.57
N SER A 459 -24.62 -5.11 -0.20
CA SER A 459 -23.70 -3.97 -0.29
C SER A 459 -22.37 -4.42 -0.86
N TRP A 460 -21.84 -3.74 -1.85
CA TRP A 460 -20.62 -4.13 -2.54
C TRP A 460 -19.78 -2.92 -2.90
N GLY A 461 -18.48 -3.13 -3.03
CA GLY A 461 -17.58 -2.04 -3.39
C GLY A 461 -16.12 -2.41 -3.29
N ARG A 462 -15.28 -1.39 -3.38
CA ARG A 462 -13.84 -1.50 -3.12
C ARG A 462 -13.57 -1.18 -1.65
N VAL A 463 -12.83 -2.07 -0.99
CA VAL A 463 -12.46 -1.95 0.44
C VAL A 463 -11.75 -0.61 0.66
N GLY A 464 -12.12 0.11 1.73
CA GLY A 464 -11.53 1.39 2.13
C GLY A 464 -11.96 2.61 1.31
N THR A 465 -12.92 2.47 0.39
CA THR A 465 -13.33 3.58 -0.48
C THR A 465 -14.85 3.75 -0.54
N THR A 466 -15.30 4.93 -0.97
CA THR A 466 -16.71 5.20 -1.28
C THR A 466 -17.18 4.58 -2.59
N ILE A 467 -16.30 3.89 -3.34
CA ILE A 467 -16.67 3.20 -4.57
C ILE A 467 -17.45 1.94 -4.21
N GLY A 468 -18.73 1.94 -4.55
CA GLY A 468 -19.61 0.82 -4.29
C GLY A 468 -21.06 1.17 -4.57
N GLY A 469 -21.93 0.24 -4.21
CA GLY A 469 -23.37 0.41 -4.24
C GLY A 469 -24.03 -0.54 -3.26
N ASN A 470 -25.30 -0.29 -2.99
CA ASN A 470 -26.12 -1.17 -2.20
C ASN A 470 -27.46 -1.43 -2.91
N LYS A 471 -28.16 -2.48 -2.48
CA LYS A 471 -29.47 -2.83 -2.98
C LYS A 471 -30.26 -3.55 -1.90
N LEU A 472 -31.50 -3.11 -1.73
CA LEU A 472 -32.45 -3.69 -0.78
C LEU A 472 -33.64 -4.25 -1.56
N ASP A 473 -33.78 -5.58 -1.57
CA ASP A 473 -34.91 -6.25 -2.22
C ASP A 473 -35.96 -6.63 -1.17
N LYS A 474 -37.23 -6.34 -1.46
CA LYS A 474 -38.37 -6.60 -0.55
C LYS A 474 -39.04 -7.92 -0.89
N PHE A 475 -39.38 -8.69 0.14
CA PHE A 475 -40.08 -9.96 0.03
C PHE A 475 -41.25 -10.00 1.01
N TYR A 476 -42.31 -10.70 0.61
CA TYR A 476 -43.55 -10.84 1.40
C TYR A 476 -43.61 -12.17 2.14
N ASP A 477 -42.72 -13.11 1.80
CA ASP A 477 -42.64 -14.42 2.41
C ASP A 477 -41.19 -14.74 2.79
N ARG A 478 -41.05 -15.44 3.93
CA ARG A 478 -39.76 -15.79 4.51
C ARG A 478 -38.94 -16.71 3.61
N ASN A 479 -39.59 -17.70 3.01
CA ASN A 479 -38.92 -18.74 2.24
C ASN A 479 -38.30 -18.18 0.96
N SER A 480 -39.01 -17.33 0.20
CA SER A 480 -38.47 -16.69 -0.99
C SER A 480 -37.32 -15.75 -0.67
N ALA A 481 -37.36 -15.06 0.47
CA ALA A 481 -36.25 -14.22 0.91
C ALA A 481 -35.00 -15.07 1.24
N MET A 482 -35.19 -16.22 1.90
CA MET A 482 -34.13 -17.17 2.19
C MET A 482 -33.56 -17.82 0.92
N ASP A 483 -34.40 -18.20 -0.03
CA ASP A 483 -33.96 -18.79 -1.30
C ASP A 483 -33.23 -17.77 -2.16
N ASN A 484 -33.67 -16.50 -2.16
CA ASN A 484 -32.93 -15.41 -2.78
C ASN A 484 -31.55 -15.21 -2.12
N PHE A 485 -31.49 -15.18 -0.79
CA PHE A 485 -30.22 -15.07 -0.06
C PHE A 485 -29.26 -16.21 -0.44
N ARG A 486 -29.75 -17.45 -0.42
CA ARG A 486 -28.95 -18.65 -0.76
C ARG A 486 -28.46 -18.61 -2.20
N SER A 487 -29.34 -18.24 -3.14
CA SER A 487 -28.99 -18.10 -4.56
C SER A 487 -27.92 -17.03 -4.79
N VAL A 488 -28.05 -15.87 -4.15
CA VAL A 488 -27.03 -14.80 -4.25
C VAL A 488 -25.72 -15.24 -3.60
N TYR A 489 -25.77 -15.89 -2.44
CA TYR A 489 -24.57 -16.41 -1.78
C TYR A 489 -23.84 -17.43 -2.67
N GLU A 490 -24.56 -18.38 -3.27
CA GLU A 490 -24.00 -19.37 -4.17
C GLU A 490 -23.47 -18.73 -5.46
N GLU A 491 -24.16 -17.75 -6.03
CA GLU A 491 -23.69 -16.98 -7.19
C GLU A 491 -22.34 -16.30 -6.90
N LYS A 492 -22.18 -15.70 -5.71
CA LYS A 492 -20.96 -14.95 -5.34
C LYS A 492 -19.82 -15.82 -4.86
N THR A 493 -20.10 -16.92 -4.16
CA THR A 493 -19.08 -17.77 -3.53
C THR A 493 -18.83 -19.08 -4.26
N GLY A 494 -19.78 -19.55 -5.08
CA GLY A 494 -19.78 -20.89 -5.67
C GLY A 494 -20.14 -22.02 -4.69
N ASN A 495 -20.53 -21.70 -3.45
CA ASN A 495 -20.83 -22.69 -2.41
C ASN A 495 -22.28 -22.54 -1.93
N SER A 496 -22.89 -23.66 -1.55
CA SER A 496 -24.19 -23.63 -0.87
C SER A 496 -24.05 -23.08 0.55
N TRP A 497 -25.01 -22.25 0.97
CA TRP A 497 -25.07 -21.67 2.33
C TRP A 497 -25.11 -22.72 3.45
N THR A 498 -25.66 -23.91 3.16
CA THR A 498 -25.79 -24.99 4.15
C THR A 498 -24.55 -25.87 4.25
N SER A 499 -23.56 -25.70 3.38
CA SER A 499 -22.33 -26.50 3.38
C SER A 499 -21.56 -26.34 4.69
N ALA A 500 -21.07 -27.46 5.25
CA ALA A 500 -20.22 -27.44 6.43
C ALA A 500 -18.77 -26.99 6.10
N ASN A 501 -18.32 -27.28 4.87
CA ASN A 501 -16.97 -26.97 4.41
C ASN A 501 -17.02 -25.97 3.26
N PHE A 502 -16.24 -24.89 3.36
CA PHE A 502 -16.13 -23.90 2.31
C PHE A 502 -14.97 -24.23 1.37
N THR A 503 -15.23 -24.23 0.06
CA THR A 503 -14.18 -24.39 -0.97
C THR A 503 -14.05 -23.10 -1.76
N LYS A 504 -12.85 -22.50 -1.80
CA LYS A 504 -12.62 -21.31 -2.64
C LYS A 504 -12.70 -21.71 -4.12
N TYR A 505 -13.38 -20.89 -4.93
CA TYR A 505 -13.40 -21.02 -6.39
C TYR A 505 -12.76 -19.81 -7.10
N PRO A 506 -12.13 -20.00 -8.28
CA PRO A 506 -11.55 -18.91 -9.07
C PRO A 506 -12.54 -17.78 -9.34
N ASN A 507 -12.09 -16.52 -9.18
CA ASN A 507 -12.90 -15.30 -9.38
C ASN A 507 -14.17 -15.19 -8.51
N LYS A 508 -14.39 -16.08 -7.55
CA LYS A 508 -15.48 -16.02 -6.56
C LYS A 508 -15.00 -15.45 -5.24
N PHE A 509 -15.92 -14.90 -4.46
CA PHE A 509 -15.63 -14.31 -3.16
C PHE A 509 -15.38 -15.38 -2.08
N TYR A 510 -14.64 -15.01 -1.04
CA TYR A 510 -14.38 -15.81 0.15
C TYR A 510 -15.11 -15.20 1.37
N PRO A 511 -15.86 -15.97 2.17
CA PRO A 511 -16.53 -15.47 3.37
C PRO A 511 -15.53 -15.21 4.50
N LEU A 512 -15.65 -14.05 5.12
CA LEU A 512 -14.86 -13.65 6.29
C LEU A 512 -15.63 -14.00 7.56
N GLU A 513 -14.92 -14.54 8.55
CA GLU A 513 -15.46 -14.88 9.86
C GLU A 513 -15.56 -13.63 10.71
N ILE A 514 -16.61 -12.86 10.46
CA ILE A 514 -16.91 -11.67 11.23
C ILE A 514 -17.80 -12.08 12.39
N ASP A 515 -17.29 -11.95 13.62
CA ASP A 515 -18.11 -11.99 14.81
C ASP A 515 -18.94 -10.71 14.86
N TYR A 516 -20.21 -10.79 14.48
CA TYR A 516 -21.16 -9.68 14.57
C TYR A 516 -21.61 -9.48 16.01
N GLY A 517 -20.63 -9.36 16.93
CA GLY A 517 -20.87 -9.10 18.34
C GLY A 517 -21.66 -7.82 18.55
N GLN A 518 -22.58 -7.93 19.50
CA GLN A 518 -23.57 -6.94 19.91
C GLN A 518 -22.87 -5.72 20.56
N ASP A 519 -23.48 -4.55 20.43
CA ASP A 519 -23.31 -3.39 21.32
C ASP A 519 -22.06 -2.50 21.21
N GLU A 520 -21.87 -1.81 20.06
CA GLU A 520 -21.09 -0.55 20.08
C GLU A 520 -21.66 0.48 21.08
N GLU A 521 -22.95 0.38 21.41
CA GLU A 521 -23.64 1.30 22.31
C GLU A 521 -23.37 1.01 23.80
N ALA A 522 -23.21 -0.26 24.21
CA ALA A 522 -22.77 -0.62 25.56
C ALA A 522 -21.29 -0.21 25.79
N VAL A 523 -20.45 -0.37 24.77
CA VAL A 523 -19.04 0.06 24.78
C VAL A 523 -18.90 1.58 24.94
N LYS A 524 -19.76 2.38 24.28
CA LYS A 524 -19.83 3.83 24.49
C LYS A 524 -20.30 4.23 25.91
N LYS A 525 -21.24 3.48 26.49
CA LYS A 525 -21.68 3.72 27.89
C LYS A 525 -20.59 3.38 28.90
N LEU A 526 -19.77 2.36 28.62
CA LEU A 526 -18.66 1.94 29.49
C LEU A 526 -17.43 2.85 29.43
N THR A 527 -17.33 3.74 28.42
CA THR A 527 -16.21 4.67 28.22
C THR A 527 -16.53 6.11 28.61
N ALA A 528 -17.81 6.50 28.65
CA ALA A 528 -18.22 7.87 28.96
C ALA A 528 -18.63 8.05 30.43
N SER A 529 -17.79 8.73 31.24
CA SER A 529 -18.28 9.40 32.44
C SER A 529 -17.50 10.68 32.77
N ALA A 530 -18.02 11.81 32.29
CA ALA A 530 -17.79 13.10 32.94
C ALA A 530 -18.61 13.09 34.26
N GLY A 531 -17.91 13.05 35.40
CA GLY A 531 -18.50 12.92 36.74
C GLY A 531 -18.47 11.50 37.32
N THR A 532 -17.32 10.82 37.26
CA THR A 532 -17.10 9.49 37.87
C THR A 532 -17.30 9.53 39.40
N LYS A 533 -17.92 8.48 39.93
CA LYS A 533 -18.10 8.22 41.38
C LYS A 533 -17.07 7.22 41.92
N SER A 534 -16.13 6.79 41.07
CA SER A 534 -15.08 5.82 41.42
C SER A 534 -14.25 6.31 42.61
N GLN A 535 -13.92 5.37 43.51
CA GLN A 535 -13.04 5.60 44.65
C GLN A 535 -11.57 5.31 44.35
N LEU A 536 -11.23 4.91 43.12
CA LEU A 536 -9.85 4.67 42.70
C LEU A 536 -9.07 6.00 42.67
N ALA A 537 -7.75 5.91 42.86
CA ALA A 537 -6.87 7.07 42.76
C ALA A 537 -6.96 7.70 41.35
N LYS A 538 -6.95 9.04 41.26
CA LYS A 538 -7.08 9.76 39.97
C LYS A 538 -6.09 9.26 38.89
N PRO A 539 -4.80 9.02 39.19
CA PRO A 539 -3.86 8.47 38.20
C PRO A 539 -4.27 7.10 37.66
N VAL A 540 -4.89 6.25 38.49
CA VAL A 540 -5.40 4.93 38.08
C VAL A 540 -6.62 5.10 37.17
N GLN A 541 -7.54 6.03 37.50
CA GLN A 541 -8.68 6.32 36.64
C GLN A 541 -8.24 6.79 35.25
N GLU A 542 -7.22 7.66 35.17
CA GLU A 542 -6.62 8.10 33.90
C GLU A 542 -5.97 6.97 33.13
N LEU A 543 -5.25 6.06 33.81
CA LEU A 543 -4.67 4.87 33.19
C LEU A 543 -5.74 3.98 32.57
N ILE A 544 -6.83 3.70 33.29
CA ILE A 544 -7.94 2.88 32.78
C ILE A 544 -8.60 3.54 31.57
N ARG A 545 -8.81 4.86 31.60
CA ARG A 545 -9.34 5.61 30.45
C ARG A 545 -8.41 5.52 29.24
N MET A 546 -7.09 5.61 29.45
CA MET A 546 -6.10 5.55 28.38
C MET A 546 -6.09 4.17 27.69
N ILE A 547 -6.06 3.08 28.46
CA ILE A 547 -5.91 1.72 27.89
C ILE A 547 -7.23 1.15 27.34
N PHE A 548 -8.38 1.68 27.77
CA PHE A 548 -9.71 1.32 27.23
C PHE A 548 -10.29 2.39 26.29
N ASP A 549 -9.46 3.30 25.77
CA ASP A 549 -9.91 4.29 24.78
C ASP A 549 -10.13 3.65 23.40
N VAL A 550 -11.39 3.48 23.05
CA VAL A 550 -11.86 2.91 21.78
C VAL A 550 -11.42 3.76 20.59
N GLU A 551 -11.34 5.08 20.72
CA GLU A 551 -10.95 5.95 19.60
C GLU A 551 -9.45 5.82 19.31
N SER A 552 -8.62 5.72 20.35
CA SER A 552 -7.20 5.39 20.22
C SER A 552 -6.98 4.02 19.58
N MET A 553 -7.77 3.00 19.94
CA MET A 553 -7.73 1.69 19.28
C MET A 553 -8.08 1.76 17.79
N LYS A 554 -9.11 2.55 17.41
CA LYS A 554 -9.46 2.79 16.00
C LYS A 554 -8.31 3.46 15.25
N LYS A 555 -7.73 4.51 15.82
CA LYS A 555 -6.61 5.24 15.21
C LYS A 555 -5.42 4.32 14.94
N ALA A 556 -5.10 3.43 15.88
CA ALA A 556 -4.04 2.44 15.71
C ALA A 556 -4.33 1.46 14.55
N MET A 557 -5.59 1.03 14.36
CA MET A 557 -5.96 0.19 13.22
C MET A 557 -5.84 0.92 11.87
N VAL A 558 -6.21 2.20 11.80
CA VAL A 558 -6.06 3.00 10.57
C VAL A 558 -4.59 3.12 10.16
N GLU A 559 -3.67 3.26 11.11
CA GLU A 559 -2.22 3.28 10.85
C GLU A 559 -1.74 2.00 10.15
N PHE A 560 -2.38 0.86 10.42
CA PHE A 560 -2.08 -0.41 9.77
C PHE A 560 -2.79 -0.63 8.43
N GLU A 561 -3.40 0.41 7.86
CA GLU A 561 -4.14 0.35 6.59
C GLU A 561 -5.34 -0.61 6.67
N ILE A 562 -5.99 -0.69 7.83
CA ILE A 562 -7.16 -1.55 8.06
C ILE A 562 -8.45 -0.76 7.84
N ASP A 563 -9.36 -1.33 7.05
CA ASP A 563 -10.67 -0.75 6.80
C ASP A 563 -11.60 -0.91 8.02
N LEU A 564 -11.72 0.15 8.82
CA LEU A 564 -12.61 0.21 9.99
C LEU A 564 -14.10 0.14 9.65
N GLN A 565 -14.53 0.53 8.44
CA GLN A 565 -15.95 0.52 8.05
C GLN A 565 -16.42 -0.91 7.77
N LYS A 566 -15.55 -1.72 7.17
CA LYS A 566 -15.85 -3.12 6.84
C LYS A 566 -15.36 -4.07 7.92
N MET A 567 -14.36 -3.66 8.73
CA MET A 567 -13.87 -4.36 9.91
C MET A 567 -13.97 -3.48 11.17
N PRO A 568 -15.17 -3.33 11.76
CA PRO A 568 -15.29 -2.64 13.04
C PRO A 568 -14.61 -3.46 14.15
N LEU A 569 -14.23 -2.77 15.22
CA LEU A 569 -13.51 -3.30 16.37
C LEU A 569 -14.21 -4.54 16.97
N GLY A 570 -13.41 -5.57 17.32
CA GLY A 570 -13.90 -6.76 18.02
C GLY A 570 -14.78 -7.69 17.17
N LYS A 571 -14.58 -7.70 15.84
CA LYS A 571 -15.28 -8.63 14.94
C LYS A 571 -14.38 -9.61 14.19
N LEU A 572 -13.07 -9.53 14.34
CA LEU A 572 -12.17 -10.50 13.71
C LEU A 572 -12.05 -11.71 14.63
N SER A 573 -12.41 -12.91 14.15
CA SER A 573 -12.28 -14.10 14.97
C SER A 573 -10.80 -14.39 15.27
N LYS A 574 -10.50 -14.85 16.50
CA LYS A 574 -9.15 -15.32 16.85
C LYS A 574 -8.64 -16.38 15.87
N ARG A 575 -9.55 -17.23 15.36
CA ARG A 575 -9.26 -18.23 14.33
C ARG A 575 -8.81 -17.61 13.02
N GLN A 576 -9.46 -16.53 12.58
CA GLN A 576 -9.08 -15.79 11.37
C GLN A 576 -7.70 -15.14 11.53
N ILE A 577 -7.38 -14.59 12.70
CA ILE A 577 -6.03 -14.07 13.00
C ILE A 577 -4.99 -15.19 12.97
N GLN A 578 -5.27 -16.35 13.58
CA GLN A 578 -4.36 -17.52 13.55
C GLN A 578 -4.11 -18.03 12.12
N ASN A 579 -5.15 -18.08 11.29
CA ASN A 579 -5.01 -18.43 9.88
C ASN A 579 -4.17 -17.39 9.12
N ALA A 580 -4.30 -16.10 9.46
CA ALA A 580 -3.48 -15.04 8.86
C ALA A 580 -2.00 -15.17 9.27
N TYR A 581 -1.70 -15.54 10.52
CA TYR A 581 -0.34 -15.85 10.95
C TYR A 581 0.26 -17.02 10.17
N ALA A 582 -0.49 -18.12 10.03
CA ALA A 582 -0.05 -19.29 9.27
C ALA A 582 0.27 -18.93 7.82
N LEU A 583 -0.56 -18.10 7.18
CA LEU A 583 -0.30 -17.57 5.84
C LEU A 583 0.99 -16.73 5.80
N LEU A 584 1.22 -15.83 6.77
CA LEU A 584 2.46 -15.06 6.81
C LEU A 584 3.69 -15.94 7.02
N SER A 585 3.56 -17.06 7.75
CA SER A 585 4.62 -18.07 7.86
C SER A 585 4.89 -18.79 6.54
N GLU A 586 3.85 -19.16 5.78
CA GLU A 586 3.99 -19.71 4.43
C GLU A 586 4.68 -18.70 3.49
N VAL A 587 4.27 -17.42 3.54
CA VAL A 587 4.88 -16.33 2.75
C VAL A 587 6.36 -16.18 3.09
N GLN A 588 6.68 -16.14 4.38
CA GLN A 588 8.05 -16.01 4.85
C GLN A 588 8.93 -17.14 4.31
N GLN A 589 8.47 -18.38 4.45
CA GLN A 589 9.19 -19.55 3.93
C GLN A 589 9.39 -19.45 2.42
N ALA A 590 8.35 -19.09 1.67
CA ALA A 590 8.43 -18.92 0.22
C ALA A 590 9.43 -17.83 -0.20
N VAL A 591 9.51 -16.72 0.54
CA VAL A 591 10.48 -15.65 0.29
C VAL A 591 11.91 -16.10 0.64
N SER A 592 12.10 -16.80 1.76
CA SER A 592 13.40 -17.34 2.16
C SER A 592 13.94 -18.39 1.17
N ASP A 593 13.05 -19.25 0.66
CA ASP A 593 13.40 -20.30 -0.31
C ASP A 593 13.53 -19.78 -1.75
N SER A 594 13.37 -18.46 -1.96
CA SER A 594 13.36 -17.83 -3.29
C SER A 594 12.37 -18.51 -4.26
N ALA A 595 11.18 -18.84 -3.74
CA ALA A 595 10.11 -19.47 -4.50
C ALA A 595 9.65 -18.56 -5.67
N SER A 596 8.97 -19.16 -6.65
CA SER A 596 8.45 -18.44 -7.81
C SER A 596 7.51 -17.29 -7.40
N GLU A 597 7.58 -16.18 -8.12
CA GLU A 597 6.73 -15.00 -7.92
C GLU A 597 5.23 -15.34 -7.92
N SER A 598 4.82 -16.35 -8.70
CA SER A 598 3.46 -16.91 -8.71
C SER A 598 2.99 -17.42 -7.35
N THR A 599 3.88 -18.06 -6.59
CA THR A 599 3.58 -18.62 -5.25
C THR A 599 3.44 -17.49 -4.24
N ILE A 600 4.36 -16.52 -4.27
CA ILE A 600 4.31 -15.33 -3.39
C ILE A 600 3.05 -14.50 -3.69
N LEU A 601 2.69 -14.35 -4.96
CA LEU A 601 1.46 -13.70 -5.41
C LEU A 601 0.23 -14.42 -4.84
N ASP A 602 0.21 -15.75 -4.87
CA ASP A 602 -0.90 -16.54 -4.34
C ASP A 602 -1.12 -16.34 -2.84
N LEU A 603 -0.03 -16.47 -2.08
CA LEU A 603 -0.06 -16.28 -0.64
C LEU A 603 -0.43 -14.83 -0.28
N SER A 604 0.03 -13.85 -1.06
CA SER A 604 -0.34 -12.44 -0.89
C SER A 604 -1.84 -12.21 -1.13
N ASN A 605 -2.42 -12.79 -2.19
CA ASN A 605 -3.87 -12.71 -2.46
C ASN A 605 -4.68 -13.36 -1.33
N ARG A 606 -4.25 -14.52 -0.83
CA ARG A 606 -4.86 -15.21 0.33
C ARG A 606 -4.85 -14.33 1.56
N PHE A 607 -3.70 -13.73 1.90
CA PHE A 607 -3.55 -12.87 3.06
C PHE A 607 -4.46 -11.64 3.01
N TYR A 608 -4.44 -10.86 1.93
CA TYR A 608 -5.29 -9.66 1.83
C TYR A 608 -6.77 -9.96 1.66
N THR A 609 -7.13 -11.15 1.16
CA THR A 609 -8.53 -11.57 1.17
C THR A 609 -8.96 -11.88 2.60
N LEU A 610 -8.12 -12.56 3.38
CA LEU A 610 -8.42 -12.92 4.76
C LEU A 610 -8.42 -11.69 5.68
N ILE A 611 -7.49 -10.75 5.50
CA ILE A 611 -7.42 -9.51 6.27
C ILE A 611 -7.66 -8.33 5.31
N PRO A 612 -8.90 -7.80 5.25
CA PRO A 612 -9.23 -6.61 4.46
C PRO A 612 -8.34 -5.41 4.79
N HIS A 613 -7.64 -4.91 3.77
CA HIS A 613 -6.83 -3.70 3.86
C HIS A 613 -7.40 -2.58 2.98
N ASP A 614 -7.22 -1.34 3.43
CA ASP A 614 -7.48 -0.13 2.67
C ASP A 614 -6.21 0.34 1.94
N PHE A 615 -6.15 0.08 0.64
CA PHE A 615 -5.10 0.61 -0.25
C PHE A 615 -5.58 1.81 -1.08
N GLY A 616 -6.74 2.38 -0.77
CA GLY A 616 -7.40 3.38 -1.59
C GLY A 616 -7.51 2.92 -3.04
N MET A 617 -7.07 3.75 -3.99
CA MET A 617 -7.06 3.41 -5.43
C MET A 617 -5.80 2.64 -5.89
N LYS A 618 -4.84 2.41 -5.01
CA LYS A 618 -3.60 1.70 -5.34
C LYS A 618 -3.83 0.19 -5.34
N LYS A 619 -2.97 -0.53 -6.06
CA LYS A 619 -2.95 -2.00 -6.02
C LYS A 619 -2.39 -2.47 -4.67
N PRO A 620 -2.91 -3.56 -4.08
CA PRO A 620 -2.28 -4.17 -2.91
C PRO A 620 -0.83 -4.56 -3.23
N PRO A 621 0.14 -4.28 -2.34
CA PRO A 621 1.54 -4.60 -2.57
C PRO A 621 1.84 -6.09 -2.33
N LEU A 622 2.77 -6.66 -3.09
CA LEU A 622 3.21 -8.05 -2.90
C LEU A 622 3.97 -8.24 -1.57
N LEU A 623 3.75 -9.37 -0.91
CA LEU A 623 4.49 -9.74 0.31
C LEU A 623 5.82 -10.42 -0.03
N SER A 624 6.73 -9.69 -0.69
CA SER A 624 8.02 -10.21 -1.14
C SER A 624 9.22 -9.81 -0.29
N ASN A 625 9.04 -8.91 0.69
CA ASN A 625 10.10 -8.39 1.54
C ASN A 625 9.94 -8.84 2.99
N LEU A 626 11.02 -9.31 3.63
CA LEU A 626 10.99 -9.81 5.01
C LEU A 626 10.60 -8.71 6.02
N ASP A 627 11.08 -7.48 5.85
CA ASP A 627 10.69 -6.37 6.75
C ASP A 627 9.21 -6.03 6.62
N TYR A 628 8.67 -6.15 5.40
CA TYR A 628 7.25 -5.89 5.17
C TYR A 628 6.38 -6.99 5.77
N ILE A 629 6.82 -8.25 5.69
CA ILE A 629 6.18 -9.37 6.39
C ILE A 629 6.22 -9.14 7.89
N GLN A 630 7.36 -8.74 8.45
CA GLN A 630 7.49 -8.40 9.87
C GLN A 630 6.52 -7.29 10.30
N ALA A 631 6.35 -6.24 9.48
CA ALA A 631 5.37 -5.19 9.76
C ALA A 631 3.93 -5.74 9.81
N LYS A 632 3.58 -6.69 8.93
CA LYS A 632 2.27 -7.35 8.94
C LYS A 632 2.09 -8.32 10.12
N VAL A 633 3.16 -8.93 10.62
CA VAL A 633 3.13 -9.73 11.86
C VAL A 633 2.85 -8.85 13.07
N GLN A 634 3.57 -7.74 13.19
CA GLN A 634 3.34 -6.74 14.24
C GLN A 634 1.91 -6.20 14.18
N MET A 635 1.37 -5.97 12.98
CA MET A 635 -0.03 -5.61 12.81
C MET A 635 -0.97 -6.66 13.41
N LEU A 636 -0.77 -7.96 13.10
CA LEU A 636 -1.61 -9.03 13.65
C LEU A 636 -1.49 -9.13 15.19
N ASP A 637 -0.29 -8.93 15.74
CA ASP A 637 -0.07 -8.91 17.20
C ASP A 637 -0.93 -7.82 17.86
N ASN A 638 -0.88 -6.60 17.31
CA ASN A 638 -1.69 -5.47 17.81
C ASN A 638 -3.19 -5.71 17.62
N LEU A 639 -3.62 -6.31 16.51
CA LEU A 639 -5.03 -6.66 16.29
C LEU A 639 -5.54 -7.68 17.31
N LEU A 640 -4.72 -8.67 17.65
CA LEU A 640 -5.06 -9.67 18.66
C LEU A 640 -5.20 -9.03 20.05
N ASP A 641 -4.32 -8.10 20.40
CA ASP A 641 -4.42 -7.35 21.66
C ASP A 641 -5.65 -6.44 21.70
N ILE A 642 -5.98 -5.75 20.59
CA ILE A 642 -7.18 -4.92 20.48
C ILE A 642 -8.45 -5.79 20.58
N GLU A 643 -8.47 -6.98 19.95
CA GLU A 643 -9.58 -7.93 20.08
C GLU A 643 -9.77 -8.34 21.53
N VAL A 644 -8.69 -8.69 22.24
CA VAL A 644 -8.74 -9.02 23.66
C VAL A 644 -9.26 -7.85 24.49
N ALA A 645 -8.75 -6.64 24.27
CA ALA A 645 -9.19 -5.44 24.98
C ALA A 645 -10.69 -5.19 24.78
N TYR A 646 -11.17 -5.37 23.55
CA TYR A 646 -12.57 -5.22 23.20
C TYR A 646 -13.44 -6.31 23.81
N SER A 647 -12.97 -7.56 23.81
CA SER A 647 -13.63 -8.71 24.44
C SER A 647 -13.75 -8.55 25.95
N LEU A 648 -12.75 -7.96 26.62
CA LEU A 648 -12.86 -7.55 28.03
C LEU A 648 -13.90 -6.44 28.20
N LEU A 649 -13.89 -5.43 27.34
CA LEU A 649 -14.84 -4.32 27.42
C LEU A 649 -16.29 -4.81 27.25
N ARG A 650 -16.55 -5.77 26.36
CA ARG A 650 -17.86 -6.43 26.18
C ARG A 650 -18.22 -7.38 27.33
N GLY A 651 -17.28 -8.17 27.84
CA GLY A 651 -17.56 -9.24 28.80
C GLY A 651 -17.74 -8.74 30.23
N GLY A 652 -18.84 -9.07 30.91
CA GLY A 652 -19.09 -8.77 32.33
C GLY A 652 -20.57 -8.54 32.62
N ALA A 653 -21.00 -8.71 33.88
CA ALA A 653 -22.36 -8.34 34.28
C ALA A 653 -22.48 -6.81 34.31
N GLU A 654 -23.49 -6.25 33.65
CA GLU A 654 -23.84 -4.84 33.77
C GLU A 654 -24.40 -4.58 35.18
N ASP A 655 -23.53 -4.31 36.14
CA ASP A 655 -23.95 -3.78 37.44
C ASP A 655 -24.04 -2.25 37.33
N ASN A 656 -25.25 -1.76 37.02
CA ASN A 656 -25.57 -0.33 36.96
C ASN A 656 -25.28 0.45 38.26
N ARG A 657 -24.87 -0.23 39.35
CA ARG A 657 -24.49 0.39 40.62
C ARG A 657 -23.01 0.78 40.68
N LYS A 658 -22.13 0.14 39.90
CA LYS A 658 -20.69 0.43 39.89
C LYS A 658 -20.33 1.46 38.83
N ASP A 659 -19.27 2.24 39.08
CA ASP A 659 -18.75 3.16 38.08
C ASP A 659 -18.15 2.37 36.91
N PRO A 660 -18.34 2.80 35.65
CA PRO A 660 -17.72 2.14 34.48
C PRO A 660 -16.21 1.95 34.59
N ILE A 661 -15.51 2.89 35.23
CA ILE A 661 -14.05 2.80 35.44
C ILE A 661 -13.71 1.64 36.39
N ASP A 662 -14.51 1.46 37.45
CA ASP A 662 -14.30 0.38 38.42
C ASP A 662 -14.60 -0.98 37.77
N ILE A 663 -15.64 -1.08 36.94
CA ILE A 663 -15.96 -2.28 36.18
C ILE A 663 -14.80 -2.66 35.25
N ASN A 664 -14.26 -1.70 34.51
CA ASN A 664 -13.12 -1.93 33.61
C ASN A 664 -11.84 -2.29 34.38
N TYR A 665 -11.62 -1.68 35.55
CA TYR A 665 -10.53 -2.01 36.45
C TYR A 665 -10.63 -3.47 36.96
N GLU A 666 -11.80 -3.91 37.43
CA GLU A 666 -12.03 -5.28 37.90
C GLU A 666 -11.76 -6.32 36.80
N LYS A 667 -12.12 -6.01 35.54
CA LYS A 667 -11.87 -6.87 34.38
C LYS A 667 -10.39 -7.12 34.10
N LEU A 668 -9.50 -6.20 34.49
CA LEU A 668 -8.06 -6.39 34.35
C LEU A 668 -7.50 -7.44 35.30
N ARG A 669 -8.23 -7.82 36.36
CA ARG A 669 -7.74 -8.80 37.36
C ARG A 669 -6.33 -8.49 37.87
N THR A 670 -6.08 -7.20 38.09
CA THR A 670 -4.77 -6.68 38.48
C THR A 670 -4.95 -5.59 39.51
N GLN A 671 -4.21 -5.69 40.60
CA GLN A 671 -4.13 -4.62 41.59
C GLN A 671 -3.11 -3.58 41.12
N ILE A 672 -3.54 -2.33 41.01
CA ILE A 672 -2.71 -1.21 40.57
C ILE A 672 -2.69 -0.17 41.68
N GLN A 673 -1.50 0.15 42.18
CA GLN A 673 -1.29 1.15 43.23
C GLN A 673 -0.36 2.24 42.72
N VAL A 674 -0.67 3.50 43.05
CA VAL A 674 0.21 4.62 42.71
C VAL A 674 1.38 4.63 43.68
N VAL A 675 2.60 4.59 43.13
CA VAL A 675 3.83 4.68 43.93
C VAL A 675 4.06 6.14 44.29
N GLU A 676 4.32 6.41 45.58
CA GLU A 676 4.61 7.75 46.04
C GLU A 676 5.94 8.25 45.46
N LYS A 677 5.95 9.47 44.88
CA LYS A 677 7.13 10.03 44.18
C LYS A 677 8.34 10.24 45.10
N SER A 678 8.11 10.38 46.41
CA SER A 678 9.15 10.53 47.44
C SER A 678 9.80 9.20 47.85
N SER A 679 9.16 8.07 47.53
CA SER A 679 9.59 6.74 47.98
C SER A 679 10.95 6.33 47.40
N HIS A 680 11.66 5.46 48.12
CA HIS A 680 12.94 4.93 47.65
C HIS A 680 12.79 4.17 46.31
N GLU A 681 11.75 3.35 46.16
CA GLU A 681 11.49 2.62 44.92
C GLU A 681 11.25 3.57 43.74
N ALA A 682 10.51 4.68 43.93
CA ALA A 682 10.32 5.69 42.89
C ALA A 682 11.62 6.38 42.47
N GLN A 683 12.49 6.73 43.43
CA GLN A 683 13.78 7.36 43.15
C GLN A 683 14.69 6.44 42.33
N VAL A 684 14.75 5.15 42.70
CA VAL A 684 15.51 4.12 41.97
C VAL A 684 15.00 3.99 40.54
N ILE A 685 13.68 3.93 40.34
CA ILE A 685 13.06 3.82 39.02
C ILE A 685 13.32 5.08 38.17
N GLN A 686 13.16 6.28 38.73
CA GLN A 686 13.46 7.52 38.01
C GLN A 686 14.95 7.61 37.61
N GLN A 687 15.84 7.18 38.50
CA GLN A 687 17.27 7.10 38.21
C GLN A 687 17.56 6.08 37.10
N TYR A 688 16.85 4.94 37.11
CA TYR A 688 16.97 3.92 36.07
C TYR A 688 16.54 4.45 34.69
N VAL A 689 15.41 5.16 34.62
CA VAL A 689 14.95 5.83 33.38
C VAL A 689 16.01 6.85 32.91
N LYS A 690 16.50 7.70 33.81
CA LYS A 690 17.46 8.76 33.47
C LYS A 690 18.80 8.21 32.96
N ASN A 691 19.34 7.18 33.61
CA ASN A 691 20.69 6.68 33.31
C ASN A 691 20.74 5.81 32.06
N THR A 692 19.65 5.12 31.74
CA THR A 692 19.63 4.11 30.67
C THR A 692 18.95 4.59 29.40
N HIS A 693 18.90 5.91 29.22
CA HIS A 693 18.55 6.53 27.95
C HIS A 693 19.75 6.43 27.00
N ALA A 694 19.60 5.62 25.96
CA ALA A 694 20.63 5.36 24.98
C ALA A 694 21.04 6.61 24.17
N ALA A 695 22.34 6.81 23.96
CA ALA A 695 22.89 7.97 23.26
C ALA A 695 22.44 8.08 21.79
N THR A 696 22.16 6.94 21.14
CA THR A 696 21.66 6.92 19.74
C THR A 696 20.17 7.24 19.61
N HIS A 697 19.42 7.30 20.72
CA HIS A 697 17.98 7.59 20.73
C HIS A 697 17.74 9.03 21.21
N ASN A 698 18.40 10.00 20.58
CA ASN A 698 18.41 11.40 21.00
C ASN A 698 17.28 12.27 20.38
N THR A 699 16.37 11.67 19.61
CA THR A 699 15.25 12.38 18.98
C THR A 699 14.16 12.79 19.97
N TYR A 700 14.15 12.20 21.17
CA TYR A 700 13.24 12.51 22.25
C TYR A 700 13.93 12.38 23.61
N THR A 701 13.38 13.06 24.61
CA THR A 701 13.68 12.80 26.03
C THR A 701 12.47 12.20 26.74
N LEU A 702 12.71 11.50 27.84
CA LEU A 702 11.68 10.81 28.61
C LEU A 702 11.44 11.53 29.94
N GLU A 703 10.17 11.79 30.24
CA GLU A 703 9.72 12.38 31.49
C GLU A 703 8.71 11.43 32.16
N VAL A 704 9.03 10.98 33.38
CA VAL A 704 8.15 10.07 34.13
C VAL A 704 7.02 10.87 34.75
N GLU A 705 5.79 10.65 34.29
CA GLU A 705 4.60 11.30 34.87
C GLU A 705 4.17 10.58 36.15
N GLU A 706 3.94 9.27 36.03
CA GLU A 706 3.39 8.43 37.11
C GLU A 706 4.05 7.05 37.11
N ILE A 707 4.20 6.47 38.32
CA ILE A 707 4.72 5.12 38.54
C ILE A 707 3.63 4.33 39.25
N PHE A 708 3.24 3.21 38.67
CA PHE A 708 2.26 2.30 39.22
C PHE A 708 2.94 0.99 39.62
N LYS A 709 2.65 0.51 40.83
CA LYS A 709 2.97 -0.86 41.25
C LYS A 709 1.84 -1.77 40.79
N VAL A 710 2.18 -2.81 40.06
CA VAL A 710 1.21 -3.75 39.47
C VAL A 710 1.36 -5.13 40.07
N VAL A 711 0.25 -5.75 40.45
CA VAL A 711 0.20 -7.12 40.95
C VAL A 711 -0.94 -7.85 40.24
N ARG A 712 -0.58 -8.71 39.29
CA ARG A 712 -1.52 -9.51 38.53
C ARG A 712 -2.02 -10.70 39.33
N GLU A 713 -3.31 -11.02 39.19
CA GLU A 713 -3.90 -12.22 39.81
C GLU A 713 -3.23 -13.50 39.28
N GLY A 714 -2.80 -14.38 40.19
CA GLY A 714 -2.18 -15.67 39.85
C GLY A 714 -0.72 -15.61 39.37
N GLU A 715 -0.17 -14.43 39.08
CA GLU A 715 1.17 -14.29 38.49
C GLU A 715 2.27 -14.66 39.48
N HIS A 716 2.15 -14.25 40.74
CA HIS A 716 3.11 -14.63 41.78
C HIS A 716 3.14 -16.15 42.01
N GLN A 717 1.97 -16.81 42.02
CA GLN A 717 1.90 -18.27 42.15
C GLN A 717 2.58 -18.97 40.98
N ARG A 718 2.41 -18.45 39.75
CA ARG A 718 3.08 -18.97 38.55
C ARG A 718 4.58 -18.72 38.55
N PHE A 719 5.03 -17.59 39.10
CA PHE A 719 6.45 -17.20 39.18
C PHE A 719 7.21 -17.91 40.31
N ARG A 720 6.51 -18.42 41.33
CA ARG A 720 7.10 -19.10 42.51
C ARG A 720 8.20 -20.12 42.18
N PRO A 721 8.09 -21.00 41.15
CA PRO A 721 9.16 -21.94 40.80
C PRO A 721 10.48 -21.27 40.38
N PHE A 722 10.43 -20.01 39.97
CA PHE A 722 11.57 -19.23 39.48
C PHE A 722 12.07 -18.20 40.50
N GLU A 723 11.42 -18.08 41.66
CA GLU A 723 11.79 -17.13 42.70
C GLU A 723 13.18 -17.42 43.28
N GLU A 724 13.53 -18.71 43.39
CA GLU A 724 14.83 -19.20 43.82
C GLU A 724 15.86 -19.27 42.67
N LEU A 725 15.45 -19.03 41.43
CA LEU A 725 16.37 -19.03 40.29
C LEU A 725 17.30 -17.81 40.39
N HIS A 726 18.59 -18.05 40.25
CA HIS A 726 19.60 -16.98 40.26
C HIS A 726 19.44 -16.01 39.08
N ASN A 727 20.14 -14.87 39.14
CA ASN A 727 20.15 -13.87 38.06
C ASN A 727 18.75 -13.36 37.71
N ARG A 728 18.04 -12.85 38.72
CA ARG A 728 16.76 -12.15 38.56
C ARG A 728 17.04 -10.67 38.36
N GLN A 729 16.55 -10.14 37.25
CA GLN A 729 16.77 -8.74 36.87
C GLN A 729 15.46 -8.03 36.63
N LEU A 730 15.41 -6.76 37.04
CA LEU A 730 14.31 -5.86 36.75
C LEU A 730 14.56 -5.21 35.39
N LEU A 731 13.79 -5.59 34.36
CA LEU A 731 14.05 -5.21 32.98
C LEU A 731 12.85 -4.52 32.31
N TRP A 732 13.14 -3.70 31.30
CA TRP A 732 12.17 -2.89 30.57
C TRP A 732 11.47 -3.67 29.47
N HIS A 733 10.15 -3.52 29.36
CA HIS A 733 9.35 -3.96 28.22
C HIS A 733 8.41 -2.84 27.77
N GLY A 734 8.51 -2.43 26.50
CA GLY A 734 7.63 -1.43 25.92
C GLY A 734 6.67 -2.05 24.90
N SER A 735 5.46 -1.52 24.83
CA SER A 735 4.43 -1.91 23.87
C SER A 735 3.49 -0.72 23.62
N ARG A 736 2.66 -0.79 22.58
CA ARG A 736 1.65 0.24 22.30
C ARG A 736 0.67 0.33 23.47
N ALA A 737 0.18 1.54 23.77
CA ALA A 737 -0.80 1.77 24.84
C ALA A 737 -2.06 0.88 24.72
N THR A 738 -2.49 0.60 23.48
CA THR A 738 -3.63 -0.28 23.16
C THR A 738 -3.46 -1.71 23.65
N ASN A 739 -2.22 -2.18 23.82
CA ASN A 739 -1.94 -3.56 24.17
C ASN A 739 -1.98 -3.78 25.68
N TYR A 740 -1.92 -2.72 26.48
CA TYR A 740 -1.85 -2.81 27.93
C TYR A 740 -3.12 -3.35 28.58
N ALA A 741 -4.29 -3.20 27.98
CA ALA A 741 -5.50 -3.88 28.46
C ALA A 741 -5.36 -5.42 28.38
N GLY A 742 -4.77 -5.92 27.28
CA GLY A 742 -4.44 -7.35 27.11
C GLY A 742 -3.32 -7.80 28.05
N ILE A 743 -2.23 -7.03 28.14
CA ILE A 743 -1.07 -7.35 28.97
C ILE A 743 -1.42 -7.35 30.47
N LEU A 744 -2.24 -6.41 30.93
CA LEU A 744 -2.69 -6.35 32.32
C LEU A 744 -3.76 -7.38 32.66
N SER A 745 -4.50 -7.93 31.70
CA SER A 745 -5.46 -9.02 31.97
C SER A 745 -4.84 -10.43 31.83
N GLN A 746 -4.02 -10.68 30.80
CA GLN A 746 -3.51 -12.02 30.47
C GLN A 746 -2.01 -12.23 30.74
N GLY A 747 -1.25 -11.14 30.85
CA GLY A 747 0.19 -11.13 31.07
C GLY A 747 0.95 -10.96 29.76
N LEU A 748 2.27 -10.91 29.82
CA LEU A 748 3.09 -10.98 28.61
C LEU A 748 2.98 -12.37 28.00
N ARG A 749 2.73 -12.43 26.69
CA ARG A 749 2.49 -13.65 25.92
C ARG A 749 3.60 -13.86 24.91
N ILE A 750 3.90 -15.12 24.62
CA ILE A 750 4.77 -15.48 23.51
C ILE A 750 3.91 -15.50 22.24
N ALA A 751 4.49 -15.06 21.13
CA ALA A 751 3.84 -15.12 19.82
C ALA A 751 3.30 -16.55 19.54
N PRO A 752 2.11 -16.67 18.94
CA PRO A 752 1.47 -17.97 18.74
C PRO A 752 2.32 -18.89 17.84
N PRO A 753 2.16 -20.22 17.94
CA PRO A 753 2.95 -21.17 17.14
C PRO A 753 2.77 -20.98 15.63
N GLU A 754 1.63 -20.46 15.19
CA GLU A 754 1.32 -20.16 13.78
C GLU A 754 2.06 -18.91 13.25
N ALA A 755 2.51 -18.00 14.11
CA ALA A 755 3.21 -16.79 13.67
C ALA A 755 4.53 -17.11 12.98
N PRO A 756 4.97 -16.35 11.96
CA PRO A 756 6.32 -16.50 11.43
C PRO A 756 7.38 -16.19 12.51
N VAL A 757 8.56 -16.79 12.36
CA VAL A 757 9.70 -16.53 13.26
C VAL A 757 10.48 -15.29 12.80
N THR A 758 10.36 -14.94 11.51
CA THR A 758 10.99 -13.73 10.96
C THR A 758 10.43 -12.48 11.62
N GLY A 759 11.34 -11.60 12.02
CA GLY A 759 11.05 -10.40 12.80
C GLY A 759 11.36 -10.54 14.30
N TYR A 760 11.58 -11.77 14.79
CA TYR A 760 12.09 -12.04 16.12
C TYR A 760 13.57 -12.45 16.04
N MET A 761 14.47 -11.58 16.52
CA MET A 761 15.92 -11.74 16.37
C MET A 761 16.45 -13.06 16.96
N PHE A 762 15.81 -13.54 18.03
CA PHE A 762 16.18 -14.74 18.76
C PHE A 762 15.05 -15.78 18.84
N GLY A 763 14.09 -15.72 17.90
CA GLY A 763 12.92 -16.59 17.91
C GLY A 763 11.81 -16.10 18.84
N LYS A 764 10.74 -16.89 18.96
CA LYS A 764 9.51 -16.49 19.67
C LYS A 764 9.72 -16.58 21.18
N GLY A 765 9.68 -15.43 21.86
CA GLY A 765 9.82 -15.32 23.31
C GLY A 765 9.33 -13.97 23.79
N VAL A 766 9.42 -13.72 25.09
CA VAL A 766 9.16 -12.40 25.67
C VAL A 766 10.47 -11.63 25.72
N TYR A 767 10.52 -10.49 25.03
CA TYR A 767 11.71 -9.66 24.89
C TYR A 767 11.74 -8.53 25.91
N PHE A 768 12.92 -8.35 26.52
CA PHE A 768 13.21 -7.29 27.47
C PHE A 768 14.53 -6.59 27.11
N ALA A 769 14.68 -5.35 27.57
CA ALA A 769 15.93 -4.59 27.47
C ALA A 769 16.34 -4.05 28.85
N ASP A 770 17.64 -3.85 29.03
CA ASP A 770 18.20 -3.16 30.20
C ASP A 770 18.28 -1.63 29.98
N MET A 771 18.10 -1.16 28.74
CA MET A 771 18.06 0.25 28.36
C MET A 771 16.63 0.74 28.15
N VAL A 772 16.18 1.74 28.91
CA VAL A 772 14.79 2.23 28.85
C VAL A 772 14.42 2.72 27.45
N SER A 773 15.29 3.47 26.77
CA SER A 773 14.92 4.09 25.48
C SER A 773 14.82 3.06 24.35
N LYS A 774 15.46 1.89 24.49
CA LYS A 774 15.28 0.79 23.54
C LYS A 774 13.86 0.23 23.63
N SER A 775 13.39 -0.07 24.84
CA SER A 775 12.02 -0.51 25.07
C SER A 775 11.01 0.61 24.77
N ALA A 776 11.32 1.86 25.07
CA ALA A 776 10.46 3.02 24.83
C ALA A 776 10.09 3.22 23.34
N ASN A 777 10.96 2.83 22.40
CA ASN A 777 10.65 2.89 20.96
C ASN A 777 9.46 2.00 20.57
N TYR A 778 9.18 0.93 21.33
CA TYR A 778 8.03 0.05 21.10
C TYR A 778 6.71 0.61 21.62
N CYS A 779 6.73 1.77 22.31
CA CYS A 779 5.52 2.48 22.69
C CYS A 779 4.82 3.13 21.49
N HIS A 780 5.53 3.35 20.38
CA HIS A 780 5.04 4.01 19.15
C HIS A 780 4.35 5.37 19.40
N THR A 781 4.89 6.15 20.34
CA THR A 781 4.41 7.52 20.59
C THR A 781 4.78 8.46 19.44
N SER A 782 4.15 9.63 19.41
CA SER A 782 4.41 10.68 18.41
C SER A 782 4.25 12.07 19.02
N GLN A 783 4.57 13.13 18.27
CA GLN A 783 4.31 14.50 18.75
C GLN A 783 2.81 14.77 19.00
N ALA A 784 1.93 14.15 18.21
CA ALA A 784 0.49 14.29 18.36
C ALA A 784 -0.06 13.43 19.52
N ASP A 785 0.67 12.40 19.93
CA ASP A 785 0.31 11.49 21.02
C ASP A 785 1.57 11.14 21.83
N PRO A 786 2.02 12.04 22.72
CA PRO A 786 3.35 11.98 23.31
C PRO A 786 3.41 11.12 24.58
N VAL A 787 2.30 10.55 25.04
CA VAL A 787 2.27 9.79 26.29
C VAL A 787 2.26 8.30 25.98
N GLY A 788 3.20 7.56 26.54
CA GLY A 788 3.33 6.12 26.40
C GLY A 788 3.35 5.39 27.73
N LEU A 789 3.19 4.08 27.66
CA LEU A 789 3.29 3.17 28.80
C LEU A 789 4.48 2.22 28.62
N ILE A 790 5.24 1.99 29.69
CA ILE A 790 6.36 1.05 29.70
C ILE A 790 6.35 0.21 30.99
N LEU A 791 6.71 -1.07 30.89
CA LEU A 791 6.76 -2.01 32.02
C LEU A 791 8.18 -2.17 32.55
N LEU A 792 8.24 -2.40 33.86
CA LEU A 792 9.34 -3.09 34.52
C LEU A 792 8.84 -4.42 35.07
N ALA A 793 9.51 -5.50 34.67
CA ALA A 793 9.23 -6.84 35.14
C ALA A 793 10.45 -7.45 35.82
N ASP A 794 10.19 -8.22 36.88
CA ASP A 794 11.15 -9.12 37.51
C ASP A 794 11.23 -10.38 36.64
N VAL A 795 12.37 -10.52 35.96
CA VAL A 795 12.61 -11.57 34.97
C VAL A 795 13.66 -12.52 35.52
N ALA A 796 13.28 -13.78 35.69
CA ALA A 796 14.17 -14.83 36.15
C ALA A 796 14.99 -15.39 34.98
N LEU A 797 16.15 -14.77 34.72
CA LEU A 797 16.99 -15.12 33.57
C LEU A 797 17.74 -16.44 33.80
N GLY A 798 18.13 -16.73 35.04
CA GLY A 798 18.95 -17.90 35.36
C GLY A 798 20.24 -17.92 34.54
N SER A 799 20.64 -19.13 34.15
CA SER A 799 21.76 -19.34 33.25
C SER A 799 21.40 -18.93 31.81
N MET A 800 21.99 -17.83 31.35
CA MET A 800 21.74 -17.25 30.03
C MET A 800 22.53 -17.95 28.91
N HIS A 801 21.94 -18.08 27.73
CA HIS A 801 22.62 -18.42 26.49
C HIS A 801 22.97 -17.13 25.73
N GLU A 802 24.26 -16.82 25.67
CA GLU A 802 24.72 -15.57 25.07
C GLU A 802 24.93 -15.69 23.56
N LEU A 803 24.42 -14.72 22.81
CA LEU A 803 24.51 -14.65 21.35
C LEU A 803 24.94 -13.26 20.89
N LYS A 804 25.77 -13.22 19.84
CA LYS A 804 26.28 -11.97 19.24
C LYS A 804 25.60 -11.57 17.93
N LYS A 805 24.87 -12.52 17.31
CA LYS A 805 24.19 -12.34 16.03
C LYS A 805 22.79 -12.93 16.12
N ALA A 806 21.88 -12.43 15.28
CA ALA A 806 20.54 -12.97 15.15
C ALA A 806 20.60 -14.49 14.89
N SER A 807 19.80 -15.24 15.63
CA SER A 807 19.72 -16.70 15.53
C SER A 807 18.35 -17.17 15.95
N HIS A 808 17.62 -17.82 15.05
CA HIS A 808 16.27 -18.31 15.33
C HIS A 808 16.31 -19.53 16.25
N ILE A 809 16.25 -19.28 17.56
CA ILE A 809 16.20 -20.34 18.58
C ILE A 809 14.79 -20.90 18.66
N THR A 810 14.66 -22.20 18.45
CA THR A 810 13.43 -22.97 18.71
C THR A 810 13.48 -23.71 20.05
N LYS A 811 14.69 -24.06 20.50
CA LYS A 811 14.92 -24.76 21.77
C LYS A 811 16.21 -24.28 22.41
N LEU A 812 16.15 -24.00 23.71
CA LEU A 812 17.32 -23.60 24.49
C LEU A 812 18.31 -24.77 24.65
N PRO A 813 19.63 -24.49 24.68
CA PRO A 813 20.63 -25.48 25.08
C PRO A 813 20.36 -26.03 26.48
N LYS A 814 20.78 -27.27 26.73
CA LYS A 814 20.57 -27.92 28.03
C LYS A 814 21.16 -27.08 29.18
N GLY A 815 20.38 -26.85 30.22
CA GLY A 815 20.78 -26.06 31.40
C GLY A 815 20.72 -24.54 31.21
N LYS A 816 20.23 -24.05 30.06
CA LYS A 816 19.97 -22.63 29.83
C LYS A 816 18.48 -22.33 30.01
N HIS A 817 18.18 -21.16 30.59
CA HIS A 817 16.81 -20.75 30.94
C HIS A 817 16.36 -19.52 30.12
N SER A 818 17.29 -18.77 29.55
CA SER A 818 17.01 -17.55 28.77
C SER A 818 18.12 -17.31 27.75
N VAL A 819 17.92 -16.35 26.86
CA VAL A 819 18.91 -15.88 25.88
C VAL A 819 19.27 -14.44 26.17
N LYS A 820 20.55 -14.11 26.00
CA LYS A 820 21.06 -12.75 26.04
C LYS A 820 21.68 -12.39 24.69
N GLY A 821 21.06 -11.44 24.00
CA GLY A 821 21.69 -10.76 22.87
C GLY A 821 22.72 -9.78 23.40
N LEU A 822 24.00 -9.99 23.09
CA LEU A 822 25.11 -9.17 23.57
C LEU A 822 25.24 -7.89 22.74
N GLY A 823 24.93 -6.74 23.33
CA GLY A 823 25.07 -5.43 22.70
C GLY A 823 26.45 -4.81 22.88
N ARG A 824 26.79 -3.83 22.03
CA ARG A 824 28.00 -2.99 22.17
C ARG A 824 27.98 -2.08 23.40
N THR A 825 26.79 -1.68 23.82
CA THR A 825 26.57 -0.82 24.99
C THR A 825 25.65 -1.52 25.98
N ALA A 826 26.03 -1.52 27.25
CA ALA A 826 25.26 -2.05 28.36
C ALA A 826 25.37 -1.12 29.58
N PRO A 827 24.40 -1.13 30.51
CA PRO A 827 24.55 -0.45 31.79
C PRO A 827 25.81 -0.91 32.53
N ASP A 828 26.53 0.03 33.15
CA ASP A 828 27.69 -0.28 33.99
C ASP A 828 27.30 -1.27 35.11
N PRO A 829 27.86 -2.49 35.13
CA PRO A 829 27.49 -3.51 36.10
C PRO A 829 27.88 -3.14 37.54
N SER A 830 28.89 -2.28 37.73
CA SER A 830 29.33 -1.83 39.06
C SER A 830 28.32 -0.91 39.76
N ALA A 831 27.42 -0.30 38.99
CA ALA A 831 26.36 0.58 39.48
C ALA A 831 25.00 -0.15 39.64
N THR A 832 24.98 -1.48 39.56
CA THR A 832 23.77 -2.28 39.79
C THR A 832 23.34 -2.18 41.25
N VAL A 833 22.07 -1.90 41.48
CA VAL A 833 21.47 -1.86 42.84
C VAL A 833 20.46 -2.99 43.00
N LYS A 834 20.08 -3.30 44.24
CA LYS A 834 19.00 -4.27 44.51
C LYS A 834 17.74 -3.57 44.96
N LEU A 835 16.60 -3.98 44.39
CA LEU A 835 15.27 -3.56 44.82
C LEU A 835 14.44 -4.81 45.08
N ASP A 836 13.95 -4.99 46.32
CA ASP A 836 13.20 -6.18 46.76
C ASP A 836 13.90 -7.52 46.43
N GLY A 837 15.23 -7.54 46.51
CA GLY A 837 16.05 -8.74 46.22
C GLY A 837 16.32 -9.01 44.72
N VAL A 838 15.85 -8.13 43.83
CA VAL A 838 16.05 -8.21 42.38
C VAL A 838 17.13 -7.23 41.94
N ASP A 839 17.99 -7.62 41.00
CA ASP A 839 19.05 -6.76 40.47
C ASP A 839 18.46 -5.72 39.50
N VAL A 840 18.78 -4.44 39.69
CA VAL A 840 18.34 -3.31 38.85
C VAL A 840 19.58 -2.71 38.16
N PRO A 841 19.83 -3.02 36.87
CA PRO A 841 21.02 -2.56 36.17
C PRO A 841 20.87 -1.10 35.71
N LEU A 842 20.85 -0.17 36.66
CA LEU A 842 20.60 1.26 36.45
C LEU A 842 21.86 2.10 36.15
N GLY A 843 22.99 1.44 35.91
CA GLY A 843 24.24 2.09 35.52
C GLY A 843 24.09 2.88 34.20
N LYS A 844 24.96 3.87 33.99
CA LYS A 844 25.01 4.56 32.68
C LYS A 844 25.54 3.59 31.62
N GLY A 845 25.15 3.80 30.36
CA GLY A 845 25.63 2.99 29.25
C GLY A 845 27.15 3.09 29.09
N THR A 846 27.82 1.94 29.09
CA THR A 846 29.27 1.77 28.88
C THR A 846 29.53 0.74 27.77
N THR A 847 30.68 0.83 27.12
CA THR A 847 31.07 -0.10 26.06
C THR A 847 31.39 -1.48 26.64
N THR A 848 30.83 -2.53 26.05
CA THR A 848 31.01 -3.92 26.51
C THR A 848 32.30 -4.58 26.00
N ASN A 849 33.08 -3.88 25.16
CA ASN A 849 34.25 -4.39 24.42
C ASN A 849 33.96 -5.62 23.54
N ILE A 850 32.71 -5.76 23.07
CA ILE A 850 32.28 -6.81 22.15
C ILE A 850 32.11 -6.17 20.77
N ASP A 851 33.16 -6.19 19.95
CA ASP A 851 33.15 -5.53 18.63
C ASP A 851 32.46 -6.38 17.54
N ASP A 852 32.44 -7.70 17.72
CA ASP A 852 31.94 -8.69 16.77
C ASP A 852 30.42 -8.97 16.89
N THR A 853 29.67 -8.06 17.51
CA THR A 853 28.20 -8.13 17.61
C THR A 853 27.49 -7.24 16.61
N SER A 854 26.32 -7.71 16.14
CA SER A 854 25.38 -6.93 15.31
C SER A 854 24.42 -6.06 16.13
N LEU A 855 24.45 -6.15 17.46
CA LEU A 855 23.54 -5.45 18.36
C LEU A 855 24.19 -4.21 18.98
N LEU A 856 23.50 -3.07 18.95
CA LEU A 856 23.95 -1.86 19.64
C LEU A 856 23.76 -1.97 21.17
N TYR A 857 22.70 -2.61 21.62
CA TYR A 857 22.30 -2.73 23.03
C TYR A 857 21.84 -4.15 23.33
N ASN A 858 21.89 -4.55 24.60
CA ASN A 858 21.49 -5.87 25.02
C ASN A 858 20.00 -6.17 24.76
N GLU A 859 19.68 -7.46 24.70
CA GLU A 859 18.32 -8.00 24.75
C GLU A 859 18.30 -9.23 25.63
N TYR A 860 17.21 -9.41 26.38
CA TYR A 860 16.98 -10.57 27.22
C TYR A 860 15.68 -11.23 26.79
N ILE A 861 15.74 -12.52 26.51
CA ILE A 861 14.62 -13.28 25.97
C ILE A 861 14.36 -14.48 26.86
N VAL A 862 13.12 -14.59 27.34
CA VAL A 862 12.62 -15.78 28.04
C VAL A 862 11.59 -16.49 27.17
N TYR A 863 11.62 -17.82 27.24
CA TYR A 863 10.78 -18.69 26.40
C TYR A 863 9.67 -19.39 27.22
N ASP A 864 9.55 -19.01 28.49
CA ASP A 864 8.45 -19.38 29.38
C ASP A 864 7.87 -18.12 30.03
N VAL A 865 6.56 -17.90 29.87
CA VAL A 865 5.84 -16.76 30.47
C VAL A 865 5.82 -16.80 32.00
N ALA A 866 6.08 -17.97 32.60
CA ALA A 866 6.19 -18.13 34.04
C ALA A 866 7.48 -17.55 34.63
N GLN A 867 8.51 -17.29 33.80
CA GLN A 867 9.75 -16.61 34.22
C GLN A 867 9.59 -15.09 34.39
N VAL A 868 8.39 -14.56 34.17
CA VAL A 868 8.11 -13.12 34.19
C VAL A 868 7.10 -12.79 35.28
N ASN A 869 7.42 -11.79 36.08
CA ASN A 869 6.53 -11.21 37.09
C ASN A 869 6.50 -9.69 36.92
N LEU A 870 5.37 -9.12 36.51
CA LEU A 870 5.25 -7.67 36.33
C LEU A 870 5.30 -6.97 37.69
N LYS A 871 6.08 -5.90 37.81
CA LYS A 871 6.27 -5.18 39.08
C LYS A 871 5.80 -3.73 38.99
N TYR A 872 6.21 -3.03 37.95
CA TYR A 872 5.87 -1.63 37.77
C TYR A 872 5.40 -1.34 36.35
N LEU A 873 4.48 -0.40 36.24
CA LEU A 873 4.02 0.21 35.00
C LEU A 873 4.27 1.72 35.11
N LEU A 874 4.95 2.30 34.14
CA LEU A 874 5.26 3.72 34.12
C LEU A 874 4.46 4.39 33.02
N LYS A 875 3.90 5.56 33.34
CA LYS A 875 3.35 6.51 32.38
C LYS A 875 4.43 7.55 32.08
N ILE A 876 4.89 7.58 30.83
CA ILE A 876 6.03 8.40 30.41
C ILE A 876 5.59 9.33 29.28
N ARG A 877 5.98 10.60 29.39
CA ARG A 877 5.86 11.60 28.32
C ARG A 877 7.15 11.65 27.51
N PHE A 878 6.99 11.55 26.20
CA PHE A 878 8.04 11.67 25.19
C PHE A 878 8.10 13.12 24.70
N ASN A 879 9.19 13.79 25.05
CA ASN A 879 9.44 15.16 24.65
C ASN A 879 10.30 15.14 23.38
N TYR A 880 9.66 15.13 22.21
CA TYR A 880 10.33 15.15 20.92
C TYR A 880 11.00 16.50 20.69
N GLN A 881 12.27 16.47 20.29
CA GLN A 881 12.97 17.68 19.89
C GLN A 881 12.46 18.07 18.49
N THR A 882 11.56 19.05 18.42
CA THR A 882 11.26 19.73 17.16
C THR A 882 12.49 20.53 16.76
N SER A 883 13.37 19.89 16.02
CA SER A 883 14.39 20.61 15.31
C SER A 883 13.66 21.39 14.20
N LEU A 884 13.47 22.69 14.43
CA LEU A 884 13.02 23.66 13.45
C LEU A 884 13.99 23.61 12.26
N TRP A 885 13.67 22.79 11.26
CA TRP A 885 14.29 22.85 9.94
C TRP A 885 13.19 22.76 8.89
#